data_AF-A0A727D652-F1
#
_entry.id   AF-A0A727D652-F1
#
_cell.length_a   1.000
_cell.length_b   1.000
_cell.length_c   1.000
_cell.angle_alpha   90.00
_cell.angle_beta   90.00
_cell.angle_gamma   90.00
#
_symmetry.space_group_name_H-M   'P 1'
#
loop_
_entity.id
_entity.type
_entity.pdbx_description
1 polymer ?
#
loop_
_entity_poly.entity_id
_entity_poly.type
_entity_poly.pdbx_seq_one_letter_code
_entity_poly.pdbx_strand_id
1 'polypeptide(L)'
;VRDNLFITPESRTKFFDFVIPVIPVMDSENASEHFLSKFTLDELRQEGFKDCLARLALFIPDMRVMHNIANEFRLYRNIVNNGGDLKRLISLITYKNLYAEDYHRIDQKKGMLYSIVSEYTSGKLREDYCNNLKNKIETCLTELSKLHNEEVVTEHELRSEILRPYISEKTAPRLHIMTGTGGQYDFDDVIQNENTFLSLLSNQIISIKPSGYNITITTIDKKTAQVMKEEYQERIAIIQKKLNNDVSRLEENIKKNRCEIQNASSYDLAFFINKMGRSGFERYIACCSTPEQHDGESITDNAANIDFIYFLLSHGYLSTDYMAYRSVFMPGSLSTEDNNFIRAVTSGRLPDETAKMPLSNIANTVAKLHGLGILMHDNAWHPQILWYLMRNDTNSLKTIMRMQAEVGAERRMVRLANEIFPLWEPAAQREYIRLMVDGDGHLSTMIHQIGRLNDTVAEQNLLPVLLSLPILSWEAVSQITREELQRLIDLQFNLVTSLPENCAQFFCENLRNSGCRLTNIPLARSDSGQETLHLVVQKKLWTYSTLNLQNICFSLSHESENNSDTFRKKPVALIKSLRIPNLEKYVYENISSFIRDVFIHSEENDLIPDFLNSTFVDWDDAKYMTESMSFVLEDVSVILNKENTETTEISYDQNLYSLLAHHNHITPCWNNVISLLSEDASIAGDTFCEWLNINYSLLPNDSLPLTDVQFSQLLIKAVTSPHISKEALIAITMAFRITLINVPENLPLNNAAVLIKQKWLAPTSTVFEQLYQALYEEGDKLTSLLYALICARPVLLSDNYELVLFSDDQFDLGITRLILNGDKIADEVCISILNWLWEKDEALLSEAPLLSQQALIRFSTKITDDRQKQALLMQCLKNDGGSHKFIRQVLMTFGHQDYAAFLTERNYRSIPRSDAMWQLAVQLGNSGFIRPPKLTHADTRIRIEPFFNAENEYD
;
A
#
# COMPACT_ATOMS: atom_id res chain seq x y z
N VAL A 1 -35.21 -79.33 38.99
CA VAL A 1 -34.01 -79.08 39.83
C VAL A 1 -32.88 -78.72 38.90
N ARG A 2 -32.12 -77.64 39.15
CA ARG A 2 -31.01 -77.25 38.26
C ARG A 2 -29.84 -78.25 38.41
N ASP A 3 -29.09 -78.48 37.33
CA ASP A 3 -28.04 -79.51 37.27
C ASP A 3 -26.87 -79.24 38.25
N ASN A 4 -26.68 -77.98 38.62
CA ASN A 4 -25.68 -77.48 39.57
C ASN A 4 -26.09 -77.58 41.04
N LEU A 5 -27.25 -78.16 41.36
CA LEU A 5 -27.65 -78.41 42.75
C LEU A 5 -26.83 -79.54 43.41
N PHE A 6 -26.19 -80.39 42.60
CA PHE A 6 -25.31 -81.47 43.04
C PHE A 6 -23.90 -81.23 42.51
N ILE A 7 -22.96 -80.93 43.40
CA ILE A 7 -21.61 -80.49 43.05
C ILE A 7 -20.72 -81.69 42.65
N THR A 8 -21.07 -82.90 43.08
CA THR A 8 -20.27 -84.11 42.79
C THR A 8 -21.03 -85.11 41.92
N PRO A 9 -20.34 -85.85 41.03
CA PRO A 9 -20.97 -86.89 40.21
C PRO A 9 -21.74 -87.95 41.03
N GLU A 10 -21.22 -88.28 42.21
CA GLU A 10 -21.82 -89.26 43.12
C GLU A 10 -23.11 -88.72 43.73
N SER A 11 -23.15 -87.45 44.13
CA SER A 11 -24.37 -86.83 44.69
C SER A 11 -25.45 -86.63 43.64
N ARG A 12 -25.07 -86.41 42.37
CA ARG A 12 -26.00 -86.26 41.24
C ARG A 12 -26.74 -87.55 40.87
N THR A 13 -26.09 -88.70 41.05
CA THR A 13 -26.64 -90.03 40.69
C THR A 13 -27.23 -90.77 41.89
N LYS A 14 -26.87 -90.39 43.12
CA LYS A 14 -27.33 -91.04 44.36
C LYS A 14 -28.83 -90.89 44.64
N PHE A 15 -29.48 -89.86 44.09
CA PHE A 15 -30.89 -89.55 44.38
C PHE A 15 -31.85 -89.86 43.22
N PHE A 16 -31.34 -90.24 42.05
CA PHE A 16 -32.18 -90.43 40.86
C PHE A 16 -31.72 -91.66 40.07
N ASP A 17 -32.62 -92.64 39.92
CA ASP A 17 -32.40 -93.83 39.09
C ASP A 17 -32.36 -93.50 37.58
N PHE A 18 -32.87 -92.32 37.19
CA PHE A 18 -32.94 -91.87 35.80
C PHE A 18 -32.90 -90.33 35.72
N VAL A 19 -32.03 -89.80 34.85
CA VAL A 19 -31.88 -88.36 34.60
C VAL A 19 -32.18 -88.09 33.12
N ILE A 20 -33.19 -87.27 32.83
CA ILE A 20 -33.47 -86.81 31.47
C ILE A 20 -32.57 -85.62 31.16
N PRO A 21 -31.66 -85.71 30.17
CA PRO A 21 -30.84 -84.56 29.78
C PRO A 21 -31.72 -83.52 29.07
N VAL A 22 -31.65 -82.27 29.54
CA VAL A 22 -32.21 -81.13 28.81
C VAL A 22 -31.09 -80.54 27.97
N ILE A 23 -31.17 -80.73 26.65
CA ILE A 23 -30.20 -80.16 25.71
C ILE A 23 -30.66 -78.73 25.37
N PRO A 24 -29.87 -77.69 25.69
CA PRO A 24 -30.23 -76.33 25.33
C PRO A 24 -30.15 -76.18 23.80
N VAL A 25 -31.20 -75.61 23.20
CA VAL A 25 -31.23 -75.30 21.76
C VAL A 25 -30.35 -74.09 21.43
N MET A 26 -30.03 -73.29 22.44
CA MET A 26 -29.22 -72.08 22.32
C MET A 26 -27.91 -72.23 23.08
N ASP A 27 -26.82 -71.81 22.44
CA ASP A 27 -25.50 -71.63 23.02
C ASP A 27 -24.95 -70.24 22.64
N SER A 28 -23.75 -69.91 23.12
CA SER A 28 -23.12 -68.62 22.84
C SER A 28 -22.83 -68.36 21.35
N GLU A 29 -22.72 -69.42 20.53
CA GLU A 29 -22.40 -69.30 19.11
C GLU A 29 -23.67 -68.98 18.28
N ASN A 30 -24.82 -69.57 18.64
CA ASN A 30 -26.06 -69.42 17.89
C ASN A 30 -27.09 -68.43 18.49
N ALA A 31 -26.85 -67.91 19.71
CA ALA A 31 -27.79 -67.02 20.40
C ALA A 31 -28.15 -65.78 19.56
N SER A 32 -27.18 -65.22 18.82
CA SER A 32 -27.39 -64.03 17.99
C SER A 32 -28.39 -64.28 16.85
N GLU A 33 -28.26 -65.39 16.10
CA GLU A 33 -29.16 -65.76 15.01
C GLU A 33 -30.58 -66.00 15.53
N HIS A 34 -30.70 -66.72 16.65
CA HIS A 34 -31.98 -66.94 17.30
C HIS A 34 -32.64 -65.63 17.74
N PHE A 35 -31.88 -64.66 18.26
CA PHE A 35 -32.45 -63.38 18.69
C PHE A 35 -32.88 -62.54 17.50
N LEU A 36 -32.04 -62.44 16.46
CA LEU A 36 -32.35 -61.72 15.22
C LEU A 36 -33.62 -62.24 14.55
N SER A 37 -33.87 -63.56 14.59
CA SER A 37 -35.08 -64.18 14.03
C SER A 37 -36.39 -63.73 14.68
N LYS A 38 -36.35 -63.04 15.84
CA LYS A 38 -37.52 -62.49 16.53
C LYS A 38 -37.92 -61.09 16.04
N PHE A 39 -37.14 -60.50 15.14
CA PHE A 39 -37.35 -59.14 14.63
C PHE A 39 -37.70 -59.12 13.14
N THR A 40 -38.45 -58.10 12.74
CA THR A 40 -38.88 -57.92 11.34
C THR A 40 -37.73 -57.36 10.50
N LEU A 41 -37.76 -57.60 9.19
CA LEU A 41 -36.74 -57.09 8.26
C LEU A 41 -36.63 -55.56 8.30
N ASP A 42 -37.75 -54.85 8.45
CA ASP A 42 -37.75 -53.37 8.51
C ASP A 42 -37.13 -52.83 9.80
N GLU A 43 -37.29 -53.54 10.93
CA GLU A 43 -36.59 -53.17 12.17
C GLU A 43 -35.09 -53.40 12.05
N LEU A 44 -34.68 -54.54 11.47
CA LEU A 44 -33.28 -54.88 11.28
C LEU A 44 -32.55 -53.96 10.29
N ARG A 45 -33.28 -53.25 9.43
CA ARG A 45 -32.76 -52.22 8.53
C ARG A 45 -32.41 -50.92 9.26
N GLN A 46 -32.93 -50.69 10.46
CA GLN A 46 -32.56 -49.49 11.22
C GLN A 46 -31.09 -49.52 11.62
N GLU A 47 -30.45 -48.37 11.54
CA GLU A 47 -29.01 -48.22 11.69
C GLU A 47 -28.49 -48.69 13.06
N GLY A 48 -27.60 -49.69 13.02
CA GLY A 48 -26.95 -50.28 14.18
C GLY A 48 -27.86 -51.15 15.06
N PHE A 49 -29.14 -51.35 14.70
CA PHE A 49 -30.06 -52.17 15.51
C PHE A 49 -29.69 -53.66 15.46
N LYS A 50 -29.35 -54.17 14.27
CA LYS A 50 -28.89 -55.56 14.09
C LYS A 50 -27.66 -55.87 14.95
N ASP A 51 -26.69 -54.96 14.97
CA ASP A 51 -25.46 -55.12 15.76
C ASP A 51 -25.73 -55.05 17.26
N CYS A 52 -26.64 -54.16 17.68
CA CYS A 52 -27.10 -54.09 19.07
C CYS A 52 -27.70 -55.42 19.53
N LEU A 53 -28.59 -56.02 18.74
CA LEU A 53 -29.19 -57.32 19.04
C LEU A 53 -28.14 -58.44 19.13
N ALA A 54 -27.22 -58.50 18.16
CA ALA A 54 -26.17 -59.51 18.16
C ALA A 54 -25.29 -59.44 19.42
N ARG A 55 -24.96 -58.23 19.88
CA ARG A 55 -24.18 -58.02 21.11
C ARG A 55 -24.98 -58.31 22.38
N LEU A 56 -26.26 -57.92 22.43
CA LEU A 56 -27.15 -58.20 23.57
C LEU A 56 -27.35 -59.71 23.76
N ALA A 57 -27.44 -60.47 22.66
CA ALA A 57 -27.63 -61.91 22.70
C ALA A 57 -26.56 -62.65 23.52
N LEU A 58 -25.34 -62.12 23.58
CA LEU A 58 -24.22 -62.69 24.35
C LEU A 58 -24.48 -62.71 25.87
N PHE A 59 -25.38 -61.86 26.37
CA PHE A 59 -25.73 -61.77 27.78
C PHE A 59 -27.02 -62.51 28.14
N ILE A 60 -27.74 -63.05 27.14
CA ILE A 60 -29.01 -63.73 27.36
C ILE A 60 -28.74 -65.20 27.69
N PRO A 61 -29.12 -65.69 28.88
CA PRO A 61 -28.69 -67.01 29.35
C PRO A 61 -29.43 -68.17 28.68
N ASP A 62 -30.70 -67.97 28.28
CA ASP A 62 -31.49 -69.00 27.61
C ASP A 62 -32.63 -68.43 26.75
N MET A 63 -33.19 -69.29 25.89
CA MET A 63 -34.28 -68.96 24.95
C MET A 63 -35.57 -68.44 25.61
N ARG A 64 -35.86 -68.80 26.86
CA ARG A 64 -37.08 -68.33 27.55
C ARG A 64 -36.95 -66.85 27.89
N VAL A 65 -35.78 -66.47 28.41
CA VAL A 65 -35.46 -65.06 28.68
C VAL A 65 -35.49 -64.27 27.37
N MET A 66 -34.91 -64.82 26.30
CA MET A 66 -34.96 -64.21 24.97
C MET A 66 -36.39 -63.98 24.46
N HIS A 67 -37.27 -64.99 24.58
CA HIS A 67 -38.67 -64.84 24.18
C HIS A 67 -39.38 -63.80 25.02
N ASN A 68 -39.12 -63.74 26.33
CA ASN A 68 -39.74 -62.72 27.18
C ASN A 68 -39.29 -61.31 26.80
N ILE A 69 -37.98 -61.11 26.55
CA ILE A 69 -37.43 -59.84 26.07
C ILE A 69 -38.10 -59.43 24.75
N ALA A 70 -38.19 -60.34 23.77
CA ALA A 70 -38.81 -60.04 22.48
C ALA A 70 -40.30 -59.69 22.62
N ASN A 71 -41.04 -60.42 23.46
CA ASN A 71 -42.46 -60.17 23.69
C ASN A 71 -42.69 -58.82 24.39
N GLU A 72 -41.94 -58.53 25.45
CA GLU A 72 -42.01 -57.25 26.15
C GLU A 72 -41.62 -56.08 25.24
N PHE A 73 -40.60 -56.25 24.40
CA PHE A 73 -40.23 -55.24 23.41
C PHE A 73 -41.40 -54.89 22.49
N ARG A 74 -42.12 -55.88 21.97
CA ARG A 74 -43.31 -55.65 21.11
C ARG A 74 -44.39 -54.86 21.85
N LEU A 75 -44.62 -55.20 23.11
CA LEU A 75 -45.63 -54.53 23.94
C LEU A 75 -45.23 -53.09 24.25
N TYR A 76 -44.00 -52.88 24.72
CA TYR A 76 -43.51 -51.54 25.05
C TYR A 76 -43.41 -50.66 23.81
N ARG A 77 -42.97 -51.18 22.66
CA ARG A 77 -42.86 -50.43 21.40
C ARG A 77 -44.16 -49.74 21.00
N ASN A 78 -45.30 -50.36 21.31
CA ASN A 78 -46.63 -49.84 20.99
C ASN A 78 -47.17 -48.87 22.05
N ILE A 79 -46.61 -48.86 23.25
CA ILE A 79 -47.15 -48.15 24.42
C ILE A 79 -46.30 -46.93 24.79
N VAL A 80 -44.97 -47.06 24.76
CA VAL A 80 -44.07 -46.00 25.21
C VAL A 80 -43.80 -44.98 24.13
N ASN A 81 -43.66 -43.72 24.54
CA ASN A 81 -43.52 -42.60 23.61
C ASN A 81 -42.23 -42.71 22.78
N ASN A 82 -41.17 -43.32 23.31
CA ASN A 82 -39.90 -43.52 22.59
C ASN A 82 -39.77 -44.85 21.83
N GLY A 83 -40.89 -45.52 21.50
CA GLY A 83 -40.85 -46.79 20.76
C GLY A 83 -40.20 -46.75 19.37
N GLY A 84 -39.84 -45.57 18.86
CA GLY A 84 -39.13 -45.39 17.59
C GLY A 84 -37.62 -45.64 17.65
N ASP A 85 -36.97 -45.41 18.80
CA ASP A 85 -35.54 -45.75 18.99
C ASP A 85 -35.45 -47.18 19.50
N LEU A 86 -35.32 -48.09 18.54
CA LEU A 86 -35.36 -49.53 18.81
C LEU A 86 -34.19 -49.99 19.67
N LYS A 87 -33.00 -49.37 19.51
CA LYS A 87 -31.78 -49.72 20.25
C LYS A 87 -31.97 -49.44 21.73
N ARG A 88 -32.34 -48.22 22.09
CA ARG A 88 -32.54 -47.86 23.51
C ARG A 88 -33.69 -48.62 24.14
N LEU A 89 -34.76 -48.85 23.38
CA LEU A 89 -35.90 -49.62 23.87
C LEU A 89 -35.50 -51.07 24.17
N ILE A 90 -34.91 -51.81 23.21
CA ILE A 90 -34.57 -53.22 23.42
C ILE A 90 -33.54 -53.38 24.54
N SER A 91 -32.62 -52.42 24.67
CA SER A 91 -31.62 -52.42 25.74
C SER A 91 -32.23 -52.22 27.11
N LEU A 92 -33.21 -51.33 27.25
CA LEU A 92 -33.95 -51.19 28.52
C LEU A 92 -34.74 -52.47 28.85
N ILE A 93 -35.40 -53.08 27.86
CA ILE A 93 -36.17 -54.32 28.08
C ILE A 93 -35.26 -55.49 28.44
N THR A 94 -34.11 -55.61 27.77
CA THR A 94 -33.09 -56.60 28.11
C THR A 94 -32.58 -56.38 29.53
N TYR A 95 -32.27 -55.12 29.91
CA TYR A 95 -31.85 -54.78 31.27
C TYR A 95 -32.93 -55.10 32.32
N LYS A 96 -34.20 -54.78 32.05
CA LYS A 96 -35.33 -55.13 32.92
C LYS A 96 -35.43 -56.65 33.15
N ASN A 97 -35.16 -57.45 32.11
CA ASN A 97 -35.29 -58.91 32.16
C ASN A 97 -34.09 -59.61 32.81
N LEU A 98 -32.88 -59.13 32.54
CA LEU A 98 -31.65 -59.73 33.08
C LEU A 98 -31.37 -59.25 34.52
N TYR A 99 -31.70 -57.98 34.83
CA TYR A 99 -31.36 -57.34 36.10
C TYR A 99 -32.59 -56.67 36.71
N ALA A 100 -33.64 -57.48 36.93
CA ALA A 100 -34.92 -57.00 37.42
C ALA A 100 -34.82 -56.25 38.75
N GLU A 101 -34.00 -56.71 39.70
CA GLU A 101 -33.90 -56.05 41.01
C GLU A 101 -33.38 -54.62 40.91
N ASP A 102 -32.27 -54.40 40.18
CA ASP A 102 -31.71 -53.06 39.96
C ASP A 102 -32.70 -52.18 39.19
N TYR A 103 -33.42 -52.75 38.21
CA TYR A 103 -34.48 -52.05 37.48
C TYR A 103 -35.63 -51.55 38.39
N HIS A 104 -36.06 -52.35 39.37
CA HIS A 104 -37.14 -51.94 40.30
C HIS A 104 -36.65 -50.91 41.33
N ARG A 105 -35.35 -50.94 41.70
CA ARG A 105 -34.76 -49.95 42.63
C ARG A 105 -34.76 -48.52 42.07
N ILE A 106 -34.86 -48.36 40.75
CA ILE A 106 -34.95 -47.06 40.08
C ILE A 106 -36.13 -46.21 40.62
N ASP A 107 -37.27 -46.82 40.96
CA ASP A 107 -38.43 -46.11 41.53
C ASP A 107 -38.11 -45.46 42.89
N GLN A 108 -37.20 -46.06 43.64
CA GLN A 108 -36.74 -45.56 44.93
C GLN A 108 -35.57 -44.59 44.79
N LYS A 109 -35.21 -44.18 43.57
CA LYS A 109 -33.99 -43.41 43.27
C LYS A 109 -32.73 -44.10 43.78
N LYS A 110 -32.69 -45.42 43.62
CA LYS A 110 -31.59 -46.31 44.01
C LYS A 110 -31.22 -47.23 42.85
N GLY A 111 -30.13 -47.97 43.02
CA GLY A 111 -29.63 -48.91 42.01
C GLY A 111 -28.47 -48.35 41.20
N MET A 112 -27.70 -49.25 40.61
CA MET A 112 -26.43 -48.97 39.93
C MET A 112 -26.63 -48.02 38.74
N LEU A 113 -27.64 -48.32 37.90
CA LEU A 113 -27.97 -47.46 36.76
C LEU A 113 -28.41 -46.06 37.20
N TYR A 114 -29.27 -45.96 38.22
CA TYR A 114 -29.73 -44.66 38.71
C TYR A 114 -28.56 -43.85 39.28
N SER A 115 -27.71 -44.45 40.11
CA SER A 115 -26.58 -43.78 40.74
C SER A 115 -25.63 -43.17 39.70
N ILE A 116 -25.23 -43.94 38.68
CA ILE A 116 -24.29 -43.44 37.66
C ILE A 116 -24.89 -42.33 36.80
N VAL A 117 -26.17 -42.46 36.42
CA VAL A 117 -26.89 -41.43 35.67
C VAL A 117 -27.02 -40.17 36.52
N SER A 118 -27.36 -40.32 37.81
CA SER A 118 -27.50 -39.19 38.73
C SER A 118 -26.20 -38.40 38.88
N GLU A 119 -25.05 -39.08 38.95
CA GLU A 119 -23.73 -38.44 39.05
C GLU A 119 -23.27 -37.74 37.77
N TYR A 120 -23.74 -38.23 36.61
CA TYR A 120 -23.58 -37.50 35.35
C TYR A 120 -24.47 -36.24 35.32
N THR A 121 -25.75 -36.38 35.68
CA THR A 121 -26.70 -35.26 35.66
C THR A 121 -26.40 -34.19 36.71
N SER A 122 -25.79 -34.55 37.83
CA SER A 122 -25.33 -33.61 38.86
C SER A 122 -24.08 -32.84 38.44
N GLY A 123 -23.35 -33.33 37.43
CA GLY A 123 -22.09 -32.77 36.96
C GLY A 123 -20.85 -33.33 37.65
N LYS A 124 -20.99 -34.10 38.73
CA LYS A 124 -19.86 -34.63 39.52
C LYS A 124 -18.93 -35.51 38.69
N LEU A 125 -19.49 -36.37 37.82
CA LEU A 125 -18.70 -37.22 36.93
C LEU A 125 -17.78 -36.38 36.01
N ARG A 126 -18.28 -35.24 35.54
CA ARG A 126 -17.51 -34.30 34.70
C ARG A 126 -16.45 -33.57 35.52
N GLU A 127 -16.79 -33.16 36.74
CA GLU A 127 -15.85 -32.48 37.65
C GLU A 127 -14.67 -33.39 38.00
N ASP A 128 -14.93 -34.64 38.38
CA ASP A 128 -13.90 -35.64 38.69
C ASP A 128 -12.96 -35.87 37.49
N TYR A 129 -13.54 -35.97 36.29
CA TYR A 129 -12.77 -36.10 35.05
C TYR A 129 -11.88 -34.88 34.79
N CYS A 130 -12.44 -33.67 34.89
CA CYS A 130 -11.71 -32.43 34.70
C CYS A 130 -10.59 -32.25 35.74
N ASN A 131 -10.83 -32.60 37.01
CA ASN A 131 -9.84 -32.52 38.07
C ASN A 131 -8.69 -33.50 37.85
N ASN A 132 -8.97 -34.72 37.36
CA ASN A 132 -7.92 -35.67 36.96
C ASN A 132 -7.03 -35.10 35.84
N LEU A 133 -7.63 -34.46 34.84
CA LEU A 133 -6.89 -33.81 33.75
C LEU A 133 -6.08 -32.61 34.23
N LYS A 134 -6.61 -31.79 35.14
CA LYS A 134 -5.86 -30.67 35.76
C LYS A 134 -4.63 -31.17 36.49
N ASN A 135 -4.74 -32.24 37.28
CA ASN A 135 -3.60 -32.84 37.99
C ASN A 135 -2.54 -33.38 37.01
N LYS A 136 -2.96 -33.96 35.89
CA LYS A 136 -2.04 -34.38 34.81
C LYS A 136 -1.33 -33.18 34.17
N ILE A 137 -2.04 -32.09 33.91
CA ILE A 137 -1.45 -30.85 33.38
C ILE A 137 -0.42 -30.29 34.37
N GLU A 138 -0.74 -30.22 35.66
CA GLU A 138 0.18 -29.76 36.70
C GLU A 138 1.44 -30.62 36.75
N THR A 139 1.29 -31.95 36.70
CA THR A 139 2.44 -32.88 36.62
C THR A 139 3.30 -32.58 35.40
N CYS A 140 2.72 -32.43 34.20
CA CYS A 140 3.46 -32.08 32.99
C CYS A 140 4.16 -30.72 33.07
N LEU A 141 3.52 -29.70 33.68
CA LEU A 141 4.12 -28.38 33.87
C LEU A 141 5.31 -28.43 34.82
N THR A 142 5.24 -29.23 35.90
CA THR A 142 6.37 -29.43 36.81
C THR A 142 7.54 -30.19 36.16
N GLU A 143 7.26 -31.08 35.20
CA GLU A 143 8.30 -31.74 34.42
C GLU A 143 8.92 -30.78 33.38
N LEU A 144 8.12 -29.97 32.71
CA LEU A 144 8.61 -28.96 31.77
C LEU A 144 9.47 -27.91 32.45
N SER A 145 9.12 -27.45 33.65
CA SER A 145 9.96 -26.48 34.38
C SER A 145 11.32 -27.06 34.75
N LYS A 146 11.39 -28.33 35.17
CA LYS A 146 12.65 -29.04 35.40
C LYS A 146 13.50 -29.16 34.13
N LEU A 147 12.87 -29.42 32.98
CA LEU A 147 13.56 -29.42 31.70
C LEU A 147 14.06 -28.00 31.37
N HIS A 148 13.21 -26.99 31.35
CA HIS A 148 13.62 -25.63 30.97
C HIS A 148 14.71 -25.01 31.87
N ASN A 149 14.75 -25.34 33.16
CA ASN A 149 15.75 -24.83 34.10
C ASN A 149 17.17 -25.41 33.88
N GLU A 150 17.32 -26.51 33.14
CA GLU A 150 18.64 -27.05 32.80
C GLU A 150 19.25 -26.25 31.64
N GLU A 151 20.22 -25.38 31.92
CA GLU A 151 20.86 -24.52 30.91
C GLU A 151 21.80 -25.30 29.99
N VAL A 152 22.33 -26.43 30.46
CA VAL A 152 23.25 -27.27 29.71
C VAL A 152 22.51 -28.09 28.65
N VAL A 153 22.99 -28.03 27.41
CA VAL A 153 22.33 -28.67 26.27
C VAL A 153 22.93 -30.03 25.94
N THR A 154 24.22 -30.22 26.21
CA THR A 154 24.96 -31.42 25.80
C THR A 154 25.61 -32.15 26.97
N GLU A 155 25.82 -33.46 26.80
CA GLU A 155 26.41 -34.29 27.85
C GLU A 155 27.86 -33.91 28.17
N HIS A 156 28.62 -33.42 27.18
CA HIS A 156 30.00 -33.01 27.38
C HIS A 156 30.12 -31.66 28.09
N GLU A 157 29.25 -30.70 27.76
CA GLU A 157 29.13 -29.44 28.51
C GLU A 157 28.80 -29.70 29.98
N LEU A 158 27.95 -30.69 30.28
CA LEU A 158 27.60 -31.04 31.66
C LEU A 158 28.82 -31.53 32.44
N ARG A 159 29.63 -32.41 31.84
CA ARG A 159 30.88 -32.89 32.46
C ARG A 159 31.88 -31.75 32.66
N SER A 160 31.98 -30.85 31.68
CA SER A 160 32.82 -29.65 31.77
C SER A 160 32.37 -28.72 32.91
N GLU A 161 31.07 -28.46 33.03
CA GLU A 161 30.49 -27.60 34.06
C GLU A 161 30.73 -28.15 35.46
N ILE A 162 30.51 -29.44 35.68
CA ILE A 162 30.72 -30.10 36.98
C ILE A 162 32.20 -30.00 37.40
N LEU A 163 33.14 -30.01 36.45
CA LEU A 163 34.58 -29.89 36.74
C LEU A 163 35.07 -28.43 36.82
N ARG A 164 34.29 -27.47 36.33
CA ARG A 164 34.63 -26.04 36.24
C ARG A 164 35.07 -25.38 37.56
N PRO A 165 34.50 -25.71 38.74
CA PRO A 165 34.96 -25.16 40.02
C PRO A 165 36.44 -25.47 40.31
N TYR A 166 36.98 -26.52 39.69
CA TYR A 166 38.33 -27.01 39.95
C TYR A 166 39.28 -26.73 38.78
N ILE A 167 38.81 -26.81 37.53
CA ILE A 167 39.59 -26.55 36.33
C ILE A 167 38.79 -25.69 35.36
N SER A 168 39.36 -24.54 35.00
CA SER A 168 38.87 -23.72 33.89
C SER A 168 39.49 -24.14 32.57
N GLU A 169 38.84 -23.83 31.44
CA GLU A 169 39.37 -24.04 30.09
C GLU A 169 40.77 -23.43 29.89
N LYS A 170 41.04 -22.27 30.50
CA LYS A 170 42.35 -21.59 30.42
C LYS A 170 43.45 -22.35 31.16
N THR A 171 43.08 -23.10 32.18
CA THR A 171 44.01 -23.86 33.03
C THR A 171 44.14 -25.32 32.60
N ALA A 172 43.14 -25.89 31.94
CA ALA A 172 43.09 -27.30 31.54
C ALA A 172 44.35 -27.81 30.83
N PRO A 173 44.93 -27.10 29.82
CA PRO A 173 46.10 -27.61 29.08
C PRO A 173 47.38 -27.75 29.92
N ARG A 174 47.41 -27.14 31.11
CA ARG A 174 48.59 -27.10 31.99
C ARG A 174 48.47 -28.03 33.18
N LEU A 175 47.34 -28.72 33.31
CA LEU A 175 47.01 -29.55 34.45
C LEU A 175 46.81 -31.01 33.99
N HIS A 176 46.89 -31.95 34.93
CA HIS A 176 46.40 -33.33 34.76
C HIS A 176 45.67 -33.78 36.02
N ILE A 177 44.73 -34.71 35.84
CA ILE A 177 43.97 -35.30 36.95
C ILE A 177 44.63 -36.62 37.35
N MET A 178 44.97 -36.77 38.63
CA MET A 178 45.49 -38.01 39.20
C MET A 178 44.51 -38.61 40.18
N THR A 179 44.35 -39.93 40.12
CA THR A 179 43.58 -40.70 41.10
C THR A 179 44.49 -41.26 42.19
N GLY A 180 43.93 -41.51 43.37
CA GLY A 180 44.65 -42.15 44.48
C GLY A 180 45.20 -43.56 44.19
N THR A 181 44.75 -44.20 43.10
CA THR A 181 45.25 -45.49 42.59
C THR A 181 46.40 -45.37 41.59
N GLY A 182 46.81 -44.14 41.24
CA GLY A 182 47.93 -43.87 40.33
C GLY A 182 47.54 -43.68 38.86
N GLY A 183 46.25 -43.74 38.51
CA GLY A 183 45.78 -43.44 37.16
C GLY A 183 45.85 -41.94 36.86
N GLN A 184 46.35 -41.60 35.67
CA GLN A 184 46.46 -40.24 35.14
C GLN A 184 45.44 -40.05 34.01
N TYR A 185 44.70 -38.95 34.06
CA TYR A 185 43.66 -38.60 33.08
C TYR A 185 43.89 -37.19 32.53
N ASP A 186 43.68 -37.02 31.23
CA ASP A 186 43.59 -35.71 30.59
C ASP A 186 42.18 -35.13 30.78
N PHE A 187 42.09 -33.79 30.81
CA PHE A 187 40.83 -33.07 30.95
C PHE A 187 39.91 -33.32 29.75
N ASP A 188 40.46 -33.25 28.54
CA ASP A 188 39.66 -33.42 27.33
C ASP A 188 39.11 -34.85 27.24
N ASP A 189 39.89 -35.86 27.60
CA ASP A 189 39.46 -37.27 27.64
C ASP A 189 38.30 -37.50 28.62
N VAL A 190 38.33 -36.83 29.78
CA VAL A 190 37.29 -36.93 30.81
C VAL A 190 36.01 -36.22 30.39
N ILE A 191 36.10 -35.10 29.69
CA ILE A 191 34.93 -34.37 29.16
C ILE A 191 34.28 -35.16 28.01
N GLN A 192 35.08 -35.74 27.13
CA GLN A 192 34.59 -36.44 25.94
C GLN A 192 34.05 -37.85 26.23
N ASN A 193 34.57 -38.55 27.26
CA ASN A 193 34.21 -39.93 27.55
C ASN A 193 33.53 -40.10 28.92
N GLU A 194 32.24 -40.44 28.89
CA GLU A 194 31.42 -40.67 30.08
C GLU A 194 31.98 -41.77 31.00
N ASN A 195 32.48 -42.88 30.44
CA ASN A 195 33.00 -43.98 31.25
C ASN A 195 34.24 -43.53 32.01
N THR A 196 35.09 -42.73 31.38
CA THR A 196 36.26 -42.11 32.00
C THR A 196 35.84 -41.18 33.13
N PHE A 197 34.86 -40.29 32.90
CA PHE A 197 34.30 -39.40 33.91
C PHE A 197 33.71 -40.14 35.12
N LEU A 198 32.86 -41.16 34.89
CA LEU A 198 32.26 -41.95 35.97
C LEU A 198 33.29 -42.79 36.73
N SER A 199 34.33 -43.28 36.03
CA SER A 199 35.43 -44.01 36.66
C SER A 199 36.28 -43.09 37.54
N LEU A 200 36.51 -41.86 37.11
CA LEU A 200 37.23 -40.83 37.86
C LEU A 200 36.53 -40.52 39.19
N LEU A 201 35.19 -40.39 39.16
CA LEU A 201 34.38 -40.07 40.34
C LEU A 201 34.10 -41.28 41.25
N SER A 202 34.55 -42.49 40.89
CA SER A 202 34.22 -43.72 41.62
C SER A 202 35.03 -43.93 42.90
N ASN A 203 34.56 -43.36 44.01
CA ASN A 203 34.98 -43.65 45.41
C ASN A 203 36.49 -43.54 45.68
N GLN A 204 37.18 -42.65 44.96
CA GLN A 204 38.62 -42.40 45.06
C GLN A 204 38.89 -40.91 45.34
N ILE A 205 40.09 -40.62 45.87
CA ILE A 205 40.56 -39.24 46.04
C ILE A 205 41.13 -38.78 44.69
N ILE A 206 40.74 -37.59 44.25
CA ILE A 206 41.18 -36.99 42.99
C ILE A 206 42.14 -35.85 43.33
N SER A 207 43.30 -35.80 42.69
CA SER A 207 44.31 -34.76 42.87
C SER A 207 44.59 -34.07 41.54
N ILE A 208 44.55 -32.73 41.54
CA ILE A 208 44.83 -31.92 40.35
C ILE A 208 46.25 -31.40 40.45
N LYS A 209 47.06 -31.66 39.43
CA LYS A 209 48.49 -31.33 39.42
C LYS A 209 48.90 -30.63 38.13
N PRO A 210 49.91 -29.75 38.13
CA PRO A 210 50.45 -29.14 36.93
C PRO A 210 51.35 -30.12 36.16
N SER A 211 51.24 -30.08 34.84
CA SER A 211 52.03 -30.93 33.94
C SER A 211 53.52 -30.64 34.09
N GLY A 212 54.29 -31.65 34.49
CA GLY A 212 55.75 -31.57 34.66
C GLY A 212 56.25 -31.33 36.10
N TYR A 213 55.37 -31.10 37.08
CA TYR A 213 55.77 -30.92 38.49
C TYR A 213 54.90 -31.77 39.43
N ASN A 214 55.52 -32.46 40.40
CA ASN A 214 54.80 -33.29 41.37
C ASN A 214 54.26 -32.45 42.55
N ILE A 215 53.48 -31.42 42.25
CA ILE A 215 52.86 -30.54 43.25
C ILE A 215 51.34 -30.66 43.11
N THR A 216 50.63 -30.91 44.21
CA THR A 216 49.16 -30.95 44.21
C THR A 216 48.60 -29.55 44.41
N ILE A 217 47.80 -29.07 43.45
CA ILE A 217 47.15 -27.76 43.50
C ILE A 217 45.88 -27.85 44.34
N THR A 218 45.08 -28.89 44.13
CA THR A 218 43.81 -29.11 44.86
C THR A 218 43.49 -30.60 44.89
N THR A 219 42.83 -31.04 45.97
CA THR A 219 42.32 -32.41 46.12
C THR A 219 40.81 -32.40 46.28
N ILE A 220 40.12 -33.24 45.52
CA ILE A 220 38.70 -33.53 45.69
C ILE A 220 38.61 -34.81 46.51
N ASP A 221 37.97 -34.72 47.68
CA ASP A 221 37.79 -35.86 48.56
C ASP A 221 36.68 -36.79 48.05
N LYS A 222 36.61 -37.99 48.62
CA LYS A 222 35.66 -39.02 48.19
C LYS A 222 34.20 -38.57 48.29
N LYS A 223 33.84 -37.78 49.31
CA LYS A 223 32.47 -37.34 49.51
C LYS A 223 32.07 -36.36 48.41
N THR A 224 32.93 -35.40 48.08
CA THR A 224 32.66 -34.43 47.02
C THR A 224 32.60 -35.09 45.65
N ALA A 225 33.50 -36.02 45.34
CA ALA A 225 33.45 -36.79 44.09
C ALA A 225 32.14 -37.59 43.92
N GLN A 226 31.61 -38.15 45.02
CA GLN A 226 30.33 -38.85 45.03
C GLN A 226 29.15 -37.89 44.77
N VAL A 227 29.15 -36.70 45.37
CA VAL A 227 28.12 -35.66 45.12
C VAL A 227 28.13 -35.23 43.65
N MET A 228 29.31 -35.00 43.07
CA MET A 228 29.45 -34.65 41.65
C MET A 228 28.90 -35.74 40.72
N LYS A 229 29.05 -37.02 41.12
CA LYS A 229 28.51 -38.16 40.38
C LYS A 229 26.99 -38.23 40.45
N GLU A 230 26.42 -38.03 41.63
CA GLU A 230 24.96 -37.98 41.84
C GLU A 230 24.35 -36.82 41.05
N GLU A 231 24.96 -35.64 41.10
CA GLU A 231 24.55 -34.47 40.30
C GLU A 231 24.57 -34.76 38.79
N TYR A 232 25.66 -35.36 38.29
CA TYR A 232 25.74 -35.76 36.88
C TYR A 232 24.62 -36.73 36.50
N GLN A 233 24.36 -37.75 37.32
CA GLN A 233 23.34 -38.78 37.06
C GLN A 233 21.91 -38.22 37.06
N GLU A 234 21.61 -37.24 37.92
CA GLU A 234 20.31 -36.57 37.91
C GLU A 234 20.14 -35.67 36.68
N ARG A 235 21.16 -34.87 36.36
CA ARG A 235 21.09 -33.88 35.27
C ARG A 235 21.18 -34.51 33.88
N ILE A 236 21.96 -35.59 33.71
CA ILE A 236 22.06 -36.31 32.42
C ILE A 236 20.71 -36.90 32.00
N ALA A 237 19.91 -37.38 32.96
CA ALA A 237 18.56 -37.88 32.70
C ALA A 237 17.61 -36.78 32.18
N ILE A 238 17.82 -35.52 32.60
CA ILE A 238 17.08 -34.34 32.14
C ILE A 238 17.49 -33.98 30.71
N ILE A 239 18.80 -33.96 30.42
CA ILE A 239 19.34 -33.67 29.08
C ILE A 239 18.88 -34.73 28.07
N GLN A 240 18.94 -36.01 28.43
CA GLN A 240 18.47 -37.11 27.56
C GLN A 240 16.97 -37.00 27.24
N LYS A 241 16.14 -36.56 28.21
CA LYS A 241 14.72 -36.28 27.96
C LYS A 241 14.53 -35.12 26.97
N LYS A 242 15.31 -34.05 27.07
CA LYS A 242 15.28 -32.94 26.10
C LYS A 242 15.62 -33.40 24.68
N LEU A 243 16.68 -34.19 24.53
CA LEU A 243 17.14 -34.72 23.24
C LEU A 243 16.09 -35.63 22.58
N ASN A 244 15.27 -36.33 23.37
CA ASN A 244 14.21 -37.22 22.90
C ASN A 244 12.88 -36.51 22.54
N ASN A 245 12.89 -35.18 22.36
CA ASN A 245 11.69 -34.36 22.09
C ASN A 245 10.58 -34.49 23.15
N ASP A 246 10.92 -34.85 24.40
CA ASP A 246 9.92 -34.97 25.47
C ASP A 246 9.27 -33.62 25.79
N VAL A 247 9.96 -32.49 25.53
CA VAL A 247 9.40 -31.13 25.66
C VAL A 247 8.16 -30.97 24.77
N SER A 248 8.30 -31.22 23.47
CA SER A 248 7.18 -31.12 22.52
C SER A 248 6.06 -32.10 22.86
N ARG A 249 6.39 -33.32 23.30
CA ARG A 249 5.39 -34.31 23.74
C ARG A 249 4.62 -33.84 24.97
N LEU A 250 5.28 -33.22 25.94
CA LEU A 250 4.64 -32.68 27.15
C LEU A 250 3.76 -31.48 26.81
N GLU A 251 4.22 -30.57 25.95
CA GLU A 251 3.43 -29.44 25.46
C GLU A 251 2.18 -29.90 24.70
N GLU A 252 2.31 -30.91 23.84
CA GLU A 252 1.19 -31.51 23.12
C GLU A 252 0.18 -32.18 24.07
N ASN A 253 0.67 -32.90 25.09
CA ASN A 253 -0.19 -33.49 26.12
C ASN A 253 -0.93 -32.42 26.94
N ILE A 254 -0.28 -31.30 27.29
CA ILE A 254 -0.93 -30.18 27.96
C ILE A 254 -2.01 -29.58 27.07
N LYS A 255 -1.71 -29.33 25.79
CA LYS A 255 -2.68 -28.81 24.81
C LYS A 255 -3.88 -29.75 24.68
N LYS A 256 -3.64 -31.06 24.56
CA LYS A 256 -4.69 -32.08 24.46
C LYS A 256 -5.55 -32.13 25.73
N ASN A 257 -4.95 -32.16 26.92
CA ASN A 257 -5.70 -32.21 28.17
C ASN A 257 -6.51 -30.92 28.41
N ARG A 258 -6.00 -29.75 28.02
CA ARG A 258 -6.77 -28.50 28.07
C ARG A 258 -7.99 -28.54 27.15
N CYS A 259 -7.82 -29.06 25.94
CA CYS A 259 -8.91 -29.26 24.98
C CYS A 259 -9.97 -30.24 25.51
N GLU A 260 -9.56 -31.35 26.14
CA GLU A 260 -10.49 -32.30 26.75
C GLU A 260 -11.28 -31.69 27.94
N ILE A 261 -10.65 -30.84 28.76
CA ILE A 261 -11.35 -30.10 29.84
C ILE A 261 -12.37 -29.13 29.25
N GLN A 262 -12.03 -28.44 28.16
CA GLN A 262 -12.94 -27.49 27.50
C GLN A 262 -14.16 -28.23 26.92
N ASN A 263 -13.93 -29.37 26.26
CA ASN A 263 -14.98 -30.18 25.63
C ASN A 263 -15.80 -31.03 26.60
N ALA A 264 -15.38 -31.18 27.86
CA ALA A 264 -16.02 -32.04 28.84
C ALA A 264 -17.53 -31.79 29.02
N SER A 265 -17.99 -30.56 28.78
CA SER A 265 -19.42 -30.22 28.88
C SER A 265 -20.26 -30.75 27.72
N SER A 266 -19.64 -30.99 26.55
CA SER A 266 -20.30 -31.51 25.34
C SER A 266 -20.46 -33.03 25.34
N TYR A 267 -19.66 -33.74 26.15
CA TYR A 267 -19.59 -35.20 26.07
C TYR A 267 -20.80 -35.88 26.72
N ASP A 268 -21.27 -36.93 26.06
CA ASP A 268 -22.34 -37.77 26.56
C ASP A 268 -21.87 -38.70 27.69
N LEU A 269 -22.81 -39.40 28.32
CA LEU A 269 -22.48 -40.36 29.38
C LEU A 269 -21.55 -41.47 28.87
N ALA A 270 -21.78 -41.97 27.66
CA ALA A 270 -21.01 -43.07 27.07
C ALA A 270 -19.51 -42.73 26.99
N PHE A 271 -19.15 -41.50 26.63
CA PHE A 271 -17.77 -41.03 26.63
C PHE A 271 -17.09 -41.21 27.98
N PHE A 272 -17.72 -40.75 29.08
CA PHE A 272 -17.13 -40.84 30.41
C PHE A 272 -16.97 -42.29 30.86
N ILE A 273 -17.96 -43.14 30.57
CA ILE A 273 -17.87 -44.57 30.87
C ILE A 273 -16.74 -45.24 30.08
N ASN A 274 -16.58 -44.89 28.80
CA ASN A 274 -15.49 -45.41 27.97
C ASN A 274 -14.11 -44.95 28.46
N LYS A 275 -13.95 -43.66 28.81
CA LYS A 275 -12.69 -43.12 29.34
C LYS A 275 -12.32 -43.70 30.69
N MET A 276 -13.31 -44.01 31.52
CA MET A 276 -13.12 -44.66 32.82
C MET A 276 -12.65 -46.12 32.65
N GLY A 277 -13.14 -46.80 31.61
CA GLY A 277 -12.86 -48.21 31.37
C GLY A 277 -13.53 -49.14 32.39
N ARG A 278 -13.52 -50.45 32.13
CA ARG A 278 -14.17 -51.45 32.99
C ARG A 278 -13.68 -51.41 34.44
N SER A 279 -12.36 -51.40 34.64
CA SER A 279 -11.76 -51.44 35.99
C SER A 279 -11.96 -50.14 36.77
N GLY A 280 -12.08 -49.00 36.08
CA GLY A 280 -12.47 -47.74 36.70
C GLY A 280 -13.95 -47.74 37.07
N PHE A 281 -14.80 -48.26 36.19
CA PHE A 281 -16.25 -48.35 36.40
C PHE A 281 -16.60 -49.21 37.62
N GLU A 282 -15.99 -50.39 37.74
CA GLU A 282 -16.15 -51.26 38.90
C GLU A 282 -15.76 -50.56 40.22
N ARG A 283 -14.61 -49.86 40.22
CA ARG A 283 -14.15 -49.10 41.38
C ARG A 283 -15.08 -47.94 41.72
N TYR A 284 -15.61 -47.26 40.71
CA TYR A 284 -16.54 -46.16 40.89
C TYR A 284 -17.84 -46.64 41.52
N ILE A 285 -18.42 -47.73 41.02
CA ILE A 285 -19.61 -48.36 41.60
C ILE A 285 -19.39 -48.81 43.05
N ALA A 286 -18.22 -49.37 43.35
CA ALA A 286 -17.84 -49.74 44.72
C ALA A 286 -17.80 -48.52 45.67
N CYS A 287 -17.40 -47.34 45.18
CA CYS A 287 -17.39 -46.10 45.96
C CYS A 287 -18.78 -45.44 46.08
N CYS A 288 -19.67 -45.61 45.09
CA CYS A 288 -21.02 -45.03 45.08
C CYS A 288 -22.05 -45.85 45.87
N SER A 289 -21.75 -47.12 46.17
CA SER A 289 -22.64 -48.01 46.92
C SER A 289 -22.47 -47.78 48.41
N THR A 290 -23.44 -47.16 49.07
CA THR A 290 -23.48 -47.12 50.54
C THR A 290 -23.62 -48.55 51.08
N PRO A 291 -22.91 -48.93 52.15
CA PRO A 291 -22.87 -50.30 52.70
C PRO A 291 -24.14 -50.69 53.49
N GLU A 292 -25.31 -50.22 53.05
CA GLU A 292 -26.60 -50.60 53.63
C GLU A 292 -27.35 -51.45 52.61
N GLN A 293 -27.63 -52.69 53.02
CA GLN A 293 -28.38 -53.76 52.32
C GLN A 293 -27.52 -54.80 51.59
N HIS A 294 -26.67 -55.49 52.35
CA HIS A 294 -26.37 -56.89 52.06
C HIS A 294 -27.51 -57.77 52.57
N ASP A 295 -28.48 -58.09 51.71
CA ASP A 295 -29.23 -59.34 51.84
C ASP A 295 -28.54 -60.37 50.94
N GLY A 296 -27.68 -61.20 51.54
CA GLY A 296 -27.48 -62.60 51.22
C GLY A 296 -27.14 -63.11 49.80
N GLU A 297 -26.89 -62.30 48.77
CA GLU A 297 -26.59 -62.83 47.41
C GLU A 297 -25.09 -62.87 47.06
N SER A 298 -24.72 -63.91 46.31
CA SER A 298 -23.35 -64.31 45.94
C SER A 298 -22.57 -63.22 45.22
N ILE A 299 -21.31 -63.04 45.62
CA ILE A 299 -20.33 -62.10 45.04
C ILE A 299 -20.16 -62.25 43.52
N THR A 300 -20.46 -63.43 42.95
CA THR A 300 -20.38 -63.71 41.51
C THR A 300 -21.50 -63.07 40.68
N ASP A 301 -22.70 -62.85 41.24
CA ASP A 301 -23.82 -62.26 40.50
C ASP A 301 -23.59 -60.75 40.31
N ASN A 302 -22.94 -60.07 41.27
CA ASN A 302 -22.62 -58.65 41.15
C ASN A 302 -21.65 -58.33 39.99
N ALA A 303 -20.67 -59.20 39.68
CA ALA A 303 -19.69 -58.94 38.62
C ALA A 303 -20.32 -58.97 37.22
N ALA A 304 -21.20 -59.95 36.96
CA ALA A 304 -21.93 -60.04 35.69
C ALA A 304 -22.91 -58.88 35.52
N ASN A 305 -23.54 -58.39 36.61
CA ASN A 305 -24.39 -57.20 36.62
C ASN A 305 -23.60 -55.94 36.20
N ILE A 306 -22.40 -55.76 36.75
CA ILE A 306 -21.52 -54.62 36.45
C ILE A 306 -21.11 -54.65 34.97
N ASP A 307 -20.72 -55.81 34.44
CA ASP A 307 -20.26 -55.94 33.05
C ASP A 307 -21.35 -55.58 32.04
N PHE A 308 -22.59 -55.99 32.29
CA PHE A 308 -23.69 -55.66 31.40
C PHE A 308 -24.10 -54.19 31.47
N ILE A 309 -24.17 -53.60 32.66
CA ILE A 309 -24.50 -52.18 32.81
C ILE A 309 -23.39 -51.32 32.17
N TYR A 310 -22.12 -51.66 32.42
CA TYR A 310 -20.99 -51.03 31.74
C TYR A 310 -21.12 -51.15 30.22
N PHE A 311 -21.46 -52.33 29.70
CA PHE A 311 -21.68 -52.56 28.28
C PHE A 311 -22.79 -51.66 27.71
N LEU A 312 -23.95 -51.60 28.36
CA LEU A 312 -25.08 -50.78 27.91
C LEU A 312 -24.76 -49.29 27.88
N LEU A 313 -24.05 -48.79 28.89
CA LEU A 313 -23.71 -47.36 28.98
C LEU A 313 -22.55 -46.98 28.06
N SER A 314 -21.50 -47.80 27.99
CA SER A 314 -20.33 -47.57 27.10
C SER A 314 -20.71 -47.53 25.62
N HIS A 315 -21.72 -48.30 25.21
CA HIS A 315 -22.21 -48.31 23.83
C HIS A 315 -23.32 -47.28 23.57
N GLY A 316 -23.72 -46.50 24.58
CA GLY A 316 -24.83 -45.53 24.47
C GLY A 316 -26.20 -46.16 24.25
N TYR A 317 -26.35 -47.46 24.53
CA TYR A 317 -27.60 -48.21 24.45
C TYR A 317 -28.56 -47.86 25.59
N LEU A 318 -28.03 -47.45 26.74
CA LEU A 318 -28.77 -46.70 27.74
C LEU A 318 -28.05 -45.38 28.02
N SER A 319 -28.83 -44.35 28.31
CA SER A 319 -28.33 -43.01 28.63
C SER A 319 -29.25 -42.35 29.66
N THR A 320 -29.07 -41.05 29.89
CA THR A 320 -29.81 -40.28 30.90
C THR A 320 -31.33 -40.25 30.66
N ASP A 321 -31.79 -40.53 29.43
CA ASP A 321 -33.18 -40.55 29.03
C ASP A 321 -33.87 -41.92 29.20
N TYR A 322 -33.22 -42.90 29.83
CA TYR A 322 -33.75 -44.26 30.04
C TYR A 322 -35.19 -44.30 30.60
N MET A 323 -35.58 -43.31 31.42
CA MET A 323 -36.94 -43.13 31.91
C MET A 323 -38.00 -43.02 30.81
N ALA A 324 -37.68 -42.43 29.66
CA ALA A 324 -38.61 -42.21 28.56
C ALA A 324 -39.00 -43.51 27.82
N TYR A 325 -38.23 -44.59 28.02
CA TYR A 325 -38.54 -45.93 27.51
C TYR A 325 -39.28 -46.79 28.52
N ARG A 326 -39.47 -46.29 29.75
CA ARG A 326 -40.13 -46.98 30.86
C ARG A 326 -41.58 -46.54 31.04
N SER A 327 -41.91 -45.28 30.78
CA SER A 327 -43.24 -44.69 31.03
C SER A 327 -43.89 -44.13 29.76
N VAL A 328 -45.22 -44.01 29.82
CA VAL A 328 -46.01 -43.28 28.83
C VAL A 328 -46.00 -41.81 29.21
N PHE A 329 -45.59 -40.95 28.29
CA PHE A 329 -45.66 -39.52 28.50
C PHE A 329 -47.11 -39.04 28.39
N MET A 330 -47.54 -38.36 29.45
CA MET A 330 -48.83 -37.68 29.52
C MET A 330 -48.58 -36.17 29.46
N PRO A 331 -49.24 -35.44 28.56
CA PRO A 331 -49.13 -33.98 28.49
C PRO A 331 -49.52 -33.34 29.84
N GLY A 332 -48.74 -32.37 30.28
CA GLY A 332 -48.93 -31.72 31.58
C GLY A 332 -48.06 -30.47 31.68
N SER A 333 -47.00 -30.52 32.48
CA SER A 333 -46.00 -29.43 32.55
C SER A 333 -45.22 -29.27 31.24
N LEU A 334 -45.09 -30.33 30.45
CA LEU A 334 -44.53 -30.32 29.10
C LEU A 334 -45.63 -30.60 28.08
N SER A 335 -45.59 -29.91 26.94
CA SER A 335 -46.45 -30.19 25.78
C SER A 335 -45.95 -31.40 24.98
N THR A 336 -46.75 -31.87 24.04
CA THR A 336 -46.36 -32.91 23.08
C THR A 336 -45.19 -32.48 22.23
N GLU A 337 -45.15 -31.21 21.83
CA GLU A 337 -44.11 -30.61 21.01
C GLU A 337 -42.78 -30.53 21.78
N ASP A 338 -42.82 -30.03 23.03
CA ASP A 338 -41.65 -29.95 23.92
C ASP A 338 -41.03 -31.33 24.14
N ASN A 339 -41.88 -32.33 24.40
CA ASN A 339 -41.41 -33.70 24.59
C ASN A 339 -40.82 -34.28 23.30
N ASN A 340 -41.41 -34.00 22.14
CA ASN A 340 -40.83 -34.41 20.86
C ASN A 340 -39.45 -33.77 20.62
N PHE A 341 -39.26 -32.50 20.99
CA PHE A 341 -37.96 -31.85 20.93
C PHE A 341 -36.95 -32.52 21.87
N ILE A 342 -37.29 -32.72 23.15
CA ILE A 342 -36.40 -33.39 24.12
C ILE A 342 -35.99 -34.77 23.60
N ARG A 343 -36.92 -35.52 23.00
CA ARG A 343 -36.65 -36.83 22.38
C ARG A 343 -35.70 -36.73 21.20
N ALA A 344 -35.90 -35.75 20.33
CA ALA A 344 -35.01 -35.51 19.20
C ALA A 344 -33.58 -35.24 19.69
N VAL A 345 -33.43 -34.39 20.72
CA VAL A 345 -32.14 -34.11 21.36
C VAL A 345 -31.51 -35.38 21.94
N THR A 346 -32.26 -36.17 22.73
CA THR A 346 -31.71 -37.38 23.36
C THR A 346 -31.35 -38.47 22.36
N SER A 347 -32.08 -38.57 21.25
CA SER A 347 -31.80 -39.49 20.15
C SER A 347 -30.61 -39.08 19.27
N GLY A 348 -30.03 -37.89 19.52
CA GLY A 348 -28.87 -37.40 18.77
C GLY A 348 -29.21 -36.87 17.38
N ARG A 349 -30.44 -36.38 17.15
CA ARG A 349 -30.77 -35.68 15.89
C ARG A 349 -29.86 -34.48 15.67
N LEU A 350 -29.66 -34.14 14.40
CA LEU A 350 -28.79 -33.04 14.00
C LEU A 350 -29.31 -31.69 14.55
N PRO A 351 -28.41 -30.78 14.96
CA PRO A 351 -28.80 -29.49 15.53
C PRO A 351 -29.71 -28.63 14.63
N ASP A 352 -29.57 -28.75 13.31
CA ASP A 352 -30.33 -27.98 12.32
C ASP A 352 -31.78 -28.47 12.20
N GLU A 353 -32.01 -29.76 12.53
CA GLU A 353 -33.36 -30.33 12.60
C GLU A 353 -34.04 -29.91 13.91
N THR A 354 -33.32 -30.00 15.03
CA THR A 354 -33.88 -29.66 16.34
C THR A 354 -34.17 -28.16 16.47
N ALA A 355 -33.36 -27.29 15.84
CA ALA A 355 -33.56 -25.83 15.82
C ALA A 355 -34.88 -25.38 15.17
N LYS A 356 -35.51 -26.23 14.34
CA LYS A 356 -36.76 -25.93 13.62
C LYS A 356 -38.00 -26.50 14.31
N MET A 357 -37.82 -27.25 15.39
CA MET A 357 -38.93 -27.90 16.08
C MET A 357 -39.69 -26.88 16.95
N PRO A 358 -41.03 -26.92 16.96
CA PRO A 358 -41.80 -26.02 17.80
C PRO A 358 -41.60 -26.33 19.28
N LEU A 359 -41.53 -25.27 20.10
CA LEU A 359 -41.58 -25.35 21.56
C LEU A 359 -42.71 -24.49 22.09
N SER A 360 -43.36 -24.98 23.15
CA SER A 360 -44.50 -24.34 23.80
C SER A 360 -44.12 -23.87 25.20
N ASN A 361 -43.53 -24.76 26.02
CA ASN A 361 -43.17 -24.47 27.39
C ASN A 361 -41.64 -24.48 27.59
N ILE A 362 -41.01 -23.36 27.26
CA ILE A 362 -39.55 -23.24 27.21
C ILE A 362 -38.92 -23.43 28.60
N ALA A 363 -39.49 -22.84 29.65
CA ALA A 363 -38.94 -22.94 31.01
C ALA A 363 -38.88 -24.39 31.50
N ASN A 364 -39.97 -25.14 31.31
CA ASN A 364 -40.03 -26.55 31.69
C ASN A 364 -39.15 -27.43 30.78
N THR A 365 -39.05 -27.08 29.50
CA THR A 365 -38.14 -27.76 28.55
C THR A 365 -36.69 -27.61 28.99
N VAL A 366 -36.26 -26.38 29.31
CA VAL A 366 -34.90 -26.11 29.82
C VAL A 366 -34.65 -26.85 31.13
N ALA A 367 -35.58 -26.81 32.08
CA ALA A 367 -35.47 -27.55 33.33
C ALA A 367 -35.34 -29.07 33.10
N LYS A 368 -36.06 -29.61 32.10
CA LYS A 368 -35.98 -31.02 31.74
C LYS A 368 -34.65 -31.39 31.07
N LEU A 369 -34.13 -30.57 30.15
CA LEU A 369 -32.83 -30.78 29.52
C LEU A 369 -31.69 -30.71 30.54
N HIS A 370 -31.77 -29.75 31.47
CA HIS A 370 -30.83 -29.63 32.58
C HIS A 370 -30.90 -30.88 33.48
N GLY A 371 -32.10 -31.31 33.88
CA GLY A 371 -32.29 -32.53 34.68
C GLY A 371 -31.85 -33.82 34.00
N LEU A 372 -31.76 -33.83 32.66
CA LEU A 372 -31.21 -34.93 31.87
C LEU A 372 -29.70 -34.77 31.59
N GLY A 373 -29.06 -33.69 32.01
CA GLY A 373 -27.63 -33.41 31.80
C GLY A 373 -27.24 -33.07 30.36
N ILE A 374 -28.20 -32.82 29.47
CA ILE A 374 -28.00 -32.68 28.01
C ILE A 374 -28.13 -31.23 27.50
N LEU A 375 -28.36 -30.25 28.38
CA LEU A 375 -28.49 -28.84 28.00
C LEU A 375 -27.27 -28.30 27.22
N MET A 376 -26.09 -28.86 27.49
CA MET A 376 -24.83 -28.46 26.87
C MET A 376 -24.56 -29.14 25.51
N HIS A 377 -25.44 -30.02 25.05
CA HIS A 377 -25.30 -30.64 23.74
C HIS A 377 -25.67 -29.64 22.64
N ASP A 378 -24.90 -29.62 21.54
CA ASP A 378 -25.09 -28.68 20.42
C ASP A 378 -26.53 -28.70 19.87
N ASN A 379 -27.17 -29.87 19.80
CA ASN A 379 -28.53 -30.03 19.31
C ASN A 379 -29.63 -29.58 20.31
N ALA A 380 -29.28 -29.25 21.55
CA ALA A 380 -30.19 -28.67 22.54
C ALA A 380 -30.31 -27.14 22.40
N TRP A 381 -29.39 -26.48 21.67
CA TRP A 381 -29.32 -25.02 21.55
C TRP A 381 -30.33 -24.47 20.54
N HIS A 382 -31.61 -24.58 20.89
CA HIS A 382 -32.71 -23.98 20.14
C HIS A 382 -32.75 -22.45 20.34
N PRO A 383 -33.12 -21.65 19.32
CA PRO A 383 -33.18 -20.19 19.43
C PRO A 383 -33.99 -19.68 20.64
N GLN A 384 -35.16 -20.27 20.90
CA GLN A 384 -35.98 -19.90 22.06
C GLN A 384 -35.37 -20.33 23.41
N ILE A 385 -34.59 -21.42 23.43
CA ILE A 385 -33.89 -21.88 24.64
C ILE A 385 -32.77 -20.92 24.99
N LEU A 386 -31.91 -20.58 24.02
CA LEU A 386 -30.83 -19.62 24.22
C LEU A 386 -31.37 -18.25 24.64
N TRP A 387 -32.48 -17.80 24.03
CA TRP A 387 -33.15 -16.56 24.43
C TRP A 387 -33.69 -16.61 25.87
N TYR A 388 -34.26 -17.74 26.29
CA TYR A 388 -34.71 -17.93 27.68
C TYR A 388 -33.54 -17.92 28.66
N LEU A 389 -32.43 -18.60 28.33
CA LEU A 389 -31.23 -18.63 29.17
C LEU A 389 -30.62 -17.24 29.34
N MET A 390 -30.63 -16.41 28.29
CA MET A 390 -30.13 -15.03 28.33
C MET A 390 -30.81 -14.17 29.40
N ARG A 391 -32.05 -14.48 29.76
CA ARG A 391 -32.84 -13.73 30.75
C ARG A 391 -32.89 -14.37 32.14
N ASN A 392 -32.75 -15.70 32.22
CA ASN A 392 -33.05 -16.46 33.44
C ASN A 392 -31.88 -17.27 33.99
N ASP A 393 -30.91 -17.66 33.18
CA ASP A 393 -29.75 -18.47 33.60
C ASP A 393 -28.50 -18.12 32.78
N THR A 394 -27.86 -17.03 33.18
CA THR A 394 -26.63 -16.53 32.53
C THR A 394 -25.44 -17.46 32.72
N ASN A 395 -25.43 -18.31 33.75
CA ASN A 395 -24.28 -19.18 34.03
C ASN A 395 -24.22 -20.35 33.05
N SER A 396 -25.36 -21.01 32.81
CA SER A 396 -25.47 -22.02 31.76
C SER A 396 -25.19 -21.40 30.39
N LEU A 397 -25.70 -20.19 30.14
CA LEU A 397 -25.46 -19.50 28.87
C LEU A 397 -23.97 -19.17 28.65
N LYS A 398 -23.26 -18.64 29.66
CA LYS A 398 -21.82 -18.36 29.58
C LYS A 398 -21.02 -19.61 29.23
N THR A 399 -21.44 -20.77 29.75
CA THR A 399 -20.82 -22.06 29.40
C THR A 399 -21.04 -22.39 27.92
N ILE A 400 -22.26 -22.25 27.41
CA ILE A 400 -22.60 -22.46 25.99
C ILE A 400 -21.83 -21.48 25.08
N MET A 401 -21.78 -20.21 25.45
CA MET A 401 -21.04 -19.17 24.70
C MET A 401 -19.54 -19.51 24.58
N ARG A 402 -18.93 -19.98 25.67
CA ARG A 402 -17.54 -20.43 25.65
C ARG A 402 -17.34 -21.65 24.74
N MET A 403 -18.30 -22.57 24.71
CA MET A 403 -18.27 -23.73 23.80
C MET A 403 -18.47 -23.32 22.34
N GLN A 404 -19.26 -22.27 22.08
CA GLN A 404 -19.44 -21.70 20.74
C GLN A 404 -18.16 -21.03 20.25
N ALA A 405 -17.49 -20.23 21.10
CA ALA A 405 -16.25 -19.53 20.78
C ALA A 405 -14.97 -20.39 20.96
N GLU A 406 -15.11 -21.71 21.02
CA GLU A 406 -13.99 -22.63 21.23
C GLU A 406 -13.18 -22.81 19.95
N VAL A 407 -11.84 -22.78 20.08
CA VAL A 407 -10.91 -23.00 18.96
C VAL A 407 -11.10 -24.40 18.39
N GLY A 408 -11.37 -24.52 17.08
CA GLY A 408 -11.64 -25.80 16.43
C GLY A 408 -13.12 -26.22 16.42
N ALA A 409 -14.01 -25.41 17.00
CA ALA A 409 -15.45 -25.61 16.97
C ALA A 409 -16.16 -24.55 16.12
N GLU A 410 -15.51 -24.04 15.06
CA GLU A 410 -15.97 -22.92 14.25
C GLU A 410 -17.39 -23.11 13.70
N ARG A 411 -17.80 -24.36 13.43
CA ARG A 411 -19.17 -24.71 13.00
C ARG A 411 -20.26 -24.24 13.97
N ARG A 412 -19.98 -24.18 15.28
CA ARG A 412 -20.94 -23.72 16.29
C ARG A 412 -21.23 -22.22 16.14
N MET A 413 -20.21 -21.41 15.84
CA MET A 413 -20.37 -19.99 15.54
C MET A 413 -21.02 -19.75 14.18
N VAL A 414 -20.69 -20.54 13.16
CA VAL A 414 -21.36 -20.47 11.86
C VAL A 414 -22.86 -20.72 12.03
N ARG A 415 -23.25 -21.75 12.79
CA ARG A 415 -24.66 -22.02 13.11
C ARG A 415 -25.33 -20.89 13.89
N LEU A 416 -24.64 -20.31 14.87
CA LEU A 416 -25.14 -19.16 15.61
C LEU A 416 -25.48 -18.00 14.65
N ALA A 417 -24.56 -17.68 13.75
CA ALA A 417 -24.70 -16.58 12.80
C ALA A 417 -25.77 -16.83 11.72
N ASN A 418 -25.82 -18.04 11.16
CA ASN A 418 -26.60 -18.33 9.95
C ASN A 418 -27.98 -18.94 10.24
N GLU A 419 -28.18 -19.61 11.38
CA GLU A 419 -29.45 -20.28 11.70
C GLU A 419 -30.19 -19.65 12.88
N ILE A 420 -29.45 -19.21 13.90
CA ILE A 420 -30.05 -18.74 15.15
C ILE A 420 -30.33 -17.24 15.09
N PHE A 421 -29.32 -16.43 14.77
CA PHE A 421 -29.44 -14.97 14.73
C PHE A 421 -30.55 -14.46 13.81
N PRO A 422 -30.79 -15.01 12.60
CA PRO A 422 -31.88 -14.57 11.73
C PRO A 422 -33.28 -14.72 12.34
N LEU A 423 -33.43 -15.55 13.39
CA LEU A 423 -34.70 -15.76 14.10
C LEU A 423 -34.89 -14.79 15.28
N TRP A 424 -33.92 -13.91 15.52
CA TRP A 424 -33.91 -12.96 16.62
C TRP A 424 -33.93 -11.52 16.14
N GLU A 425 -34.57 -10.66 16.92
CA GLU A 425 -34.49 -9.21 16.74
C GLU A 425 -33.04 -8.71 16.91
N PRO A 426 -32.60 -7.66 16.18
CA PRO A 426 -31.24 -7.13 16.25
C PRO A 426 -30.78 -6.76 17.67
N ALA A 427 -31.70 -6.32 18.53
CA ALA A 427 -31.40 -6.03 19.93
C ALA A 427 -30.98 -7.28 20.73
N ALA A 428 -31.60 -8.44 20.47
CA ALA A 428 -31.26 -9.69 21.12
C ALA A 428 -29.92 -10.24 20.62
N GLN A 429 -29.63 -10.11 19.32
CA GLN A 429 -28.33 -10.48 18.74
C GLN A 429 -27.19 -9.68 19.40
N ARG A 430 -27.36 -8.34 19.51
CA ARG A 430 -26.38 -7.47 20.19
C ARG A 430 -26.18 -7.85 21.65
N GLU A 431 -27.26 -8.09 22.39
CA GLU A 431 -27.17 -8.49 23.79
C GLU A 431 -26.41 -9.81 23.96
N TYR A 432 -26.65 -10.77 23.07
CA TYR A 432 -25.94 -12.05 23.07
C TYR A 432 -24.44 -11.87 22.82
N ILE A 433 -24.06 -11.13 21.78
CA ILE A 433 -22.64 -10.88 21.48
C ILE A 433 -21.99 -10.06 22.60
N ARG A 434 -22.70 -9.10 23.19
CA ARG A 434 -22.21 -8.34 24.36
C ARG A 434 -21.85 -9.27 25.51
N LEU A 435 -22.71 -10.24 25.82
CA LEU A 435 -22.45 -11.24 26.85
C LEU A 435 -21.29 -12.19 26.49
N MET A 436 -21.07 -12.48 25.20
CA MET A 436 -19.94 -13.30 24.76
C MET A 436 -18.59 -12.58 24.94
N VAL A 437 -18.56 -11.25 24.75
CA VAL A 437 -17.34 -10.46 24.87
C VAL A 437 -17.14 -9.84 26.27
N ASP A 438 -18.06 -10.09 27.20
CA ASP A 438 -18.00 -9.63 28.59
C ASP A 438 -16.89 -10.37 29.35
N GLY A 439 -15.79 -9.67 29.66
CA GLY A 439 -14.65 -10.19 30.42
C GLY A 439 -13.29 -9.98 29.74
N ASP A 440 -12.22 -10.08 30.53
CA ASP A 440 -10.87 -9.85 30.05
C ASP A 440 -10.44 -10.91 29.02
N GLY A 441 -9.98 -10.46 27.85
CA GLY A 441 -9.50 -11.33 26.76
C GLY A 441 -10.58 -11.98 25.88
N HIS A 442 -11.86 -11.85 26.22
CA HIS A 442 -12.96 -12.43 25.42
C HIS A 442 -13.14 -11.72 24.07
N LEU A 443 -12.99 -10.39 24.03
CA LEU A 443 -13.01 -9.63 22.77
C LEU A 443 -11.94 -10.13 21.78
N SER A 444 -10.71 -10.34 22.27
CA SER A 444 -9.62 -10.87 21.44
C SER A 444 -9.93 -12.29 20.93
N THR A 445 -10.53 -13.11 21.78
CA THR A 445 -10.96 -14.47 21.41
C THR A 445 -12.02 -14.41 20.31
N MET A 446 -13.00 -13.51 20.44
CA MET A 446 -14.08 -13.34 19.47
C MET A 446 -13.56 -12.88 18.10
N ILE A 447 -12.65 -11.89 18.07
CA ILE A 447 -12.02 -11.42 16.82
C ILE A 447 -11.29 -12.58 16.13
N HIS A 448 -10.48 -13.32 16.89
CA HIS A 448 -9.74 -14.46 16.36
C HIS A 448 -10.67 -15.57 15.83
N GLN A 449 -11.77 -15.86 16.53
CA GLN A 449 -12.71 -16.87 16.06
C GLN A 449 -13.44 -16.44 14.79
N ILE A 450 -13.89 -15.17 14.69
CA ILE A 450 -14.51 -14.65 13.48
C ILE A 450 -13.57 -14.80 12.28
N GLY A 451 -12.28 -14.46 12.45
CA GLY A 451 -11.29 -14.60 11.38
C GLY A 451 -10.96 -16.03 10.95
N ARG A 452 -11.46 -17.05 11.65
CA ARG A 452 -11.22 -18.47 11.36
C ARG A 452 -12.43 -19.22 10.82
N LEU A 453 -13.59 -18.58 10.72
CA LEU A 453 -14.84 -19.25 10.35
C LEU A 453 -14.79 -19.87 8.95
N ASN A 454 -13.99 -19.31 8.03
CA ASN A 454 -13.96 -19.69 6.62
C ASN A 454 -15.37 -19.69 5.98
N ASP A 455 -16.27 -18.85 6.51
CA ASP A 455 -17.66 -18.71 6.08
C ASP A 455 -17.99 -17.22 5.99
N THR A 456 -17.96 -16.72 4.76
CA THR A 456 -18.16 -15.28 4.49
C THR A 456 -19.51 -14.75 4.95
N VAL A 457 -20.56 -15.58 4.98
CA VAL A 457 -21.90 -15.16 5.41
C VAL A 457 -21.95 -15.01 6.92
N ALA A 458 -21.37 -15.97 7.65
CA ALA A 458 -21.28 -15.91 9.11
C ALA A 458 -20.43 -14.70 9.56
N GLU A 459 -19.31 -14.44 8.88
CA GLU A 459 -18.48 -13.27 9.14
C GLU A 459 -19.26 -11.96 8.90
N GLN A 460 -20.01 -11.86 7.80
CA GLN A 460 -20.85 -10.69 7.47
C GLN A 460 -21.98 -10.46 8.47
N ASN A 461 -22.44 -11.49 9.16
CA ASN A 461 -23.47 -11.37 10.19
C ASN A 461 -22.89 -11.02 11.57
N LEU A 462 -21.71 -11.57 11.93
CA LEU A 462 -21.14 -11.40 13.27
C LEU A 462 -20.33 -10.12 13.44
N LEU A 463 -19.50 -9.76 12.45
CA LEU A 463 -18.59 -8.62 12.57
C LEU A 463 -19.31 -7.27 12.74
N PRO A 464 -20.37 -6.95 11.96
CA PRO A 464 -21.11 -5.70 12.16
C PRO A 464 -21.77 -5.64 13.54
N VAL A 465 -22.32 -6.76 14.02
CA VAL A 465 -22.94 -6.83 15.35
C VAL A 465 -21.90 -6.59 16.45
N LEU A 466 -20.71 -7.19 16.34
CA LEU A 466 -19.60 -6.98 17.27
C LEU A 466 -19.18 -5.50 17.32
N LEU A 467 -18.95 -4.89 16.16
CA LEU A 467 -18.51 -3.49 16.08
C LEU A 467 -19.62 -2.48 16.43
N SER A 468 -20.88 -2.90 16.45
CA SER A 468 -22.03 -2.07 16.86
C SER A 468 -22.22 -1.95 18.38
N LEU A 469 -21.41 -2.65 19.18
CA LEU A 469 -21.58 -2.69 20.64
C LEU A 469 -21.10 -1.40 21.34
N PRO A 470 -21.80 -0.93 22.38
CA PRO A 470 -21.51 0.36 23.03
C PRO A 470 -20.26 0.36 23.92
N ILE A 471 -19.86 -0.79 24.46
CA ILE A 471 -18.75 -0.88 25.42
C ILE A 471 -17.91 -2.09 25.03
N LEU A 472 -16.71 -1.82 24.51
CA LEU A 472 -15.68 -2.83 24.20
C LEU A 472 -14.36 -2.45 24.91
N SER A 473 -13.76 -3.42 25.59
CA SER A 473 -12.51 -3.25 26.34
C SER A 473 -11.29 -3.40 25.44
N TRP A 474 -10.96 -2.32 24.72
CA TRP A 474 -9.81 -2.31 23.79
C TRP A 474 -8.43 -2.29 24.48
N GLU A 475 -8.36 -1.95 25.78
CA GLU A 475 -7.11 -1.84 26.54
C GLU A 475 -6.34 -3.16 26.65
N ALA A 476 -7.07 -4.27 26.77
CA ALA A 476 -6.49 -5.61 26.88
C ALA A 476 -6.21 -6.29 25.51
N VAL A 477 -6.55 -5.63 24.39
CA VAL A 477 -6.43 -6.20 23.04
C VAL A 477 -5.04 -5.91 22.47
N SER A 478 -4.29 -6.98 22.19
CA SER A 478 -2.94 -6.92 21.63
C SER A 478 -2.90 -6.28 20.23
N GLN A 479 -1.73 -5.77 19.84
CA GLN A 479 -1.55 -5.20 18.49
C GLN A 479 -1.79 -6.23 17.37
N ILE A 480 -1.38 -7.49 17.58
CA ILE A 480 -1.59 -8.58 16.60
C ILE A 480 -3.08 -8.80 16.33
N THR A 481 -3.90 -8.76 17.39
CA THR A 481 -5.35 -8.92 17.28
C THR A 481 -6.02 -7.73 16.59
N ARG A 482 -5.48 -6.51 16.77
CA ARG A 482 -5.96 -5.32 16.06
C ARG A 482 -5.64 -5.38 14.57
N GLU A 483 -4.48 -5.90 14.20
CA GLU A 483 -4.12 -6.17 12.80
C GLU A 483 -5.01 -7.23 12.17
N GLU A 484 -5.35 -8.29 12.91
CA GLU A 484 -6.33 -9.30 12.48
C GLU A 484 -7.71 -8.67 12.24
N LEU A 485 -8.17 -7.80 13.14
CA LEU A 485 -9.40 -7.05 12.96
C LEU A 485 -9.37 -6.17 11.70
N GLN A 486 -8.26 -5.47 11.45
CA GLN A 486 -8.12 -4.67 10.22
C GLN A 486 -8.26 -5.54 8.98
N ARG A 487 -7.63 -6.72 8.93
CA ARG A 487 -7.79 -7.66 7.81
C ARG A 487 -9.24 -8.11 7.63
N LEU A 488 -9.99 -8.33 8.71
CA LEU A 488 -11.41 -8.69 8.63
C LEU A 488 -12.25 -7.54 8.07
N ILE A 489 -11.96 -6.30 8.47
CA ILE A 489 -12.60 -5.10 7.93
C ILE A 489 -12.30 -4.96 6.44
N ASP A 490 -11.05 -5.20 6.02
CA ASP A 490 -10.63 -5.10 4.62
C ASP A 490 -11.39 -6.05 3.70
N LEU A 491 -11.73 -7.24 4.19
CA LEU A 491 -12.48 -8.26 3.45
C LEU A 491 -14.00 -7.95 3.37
N GLN A 492 -14.53 -7.04 4.20
CA GLN A 492 -15.96 -6.74 4.25
C GLN A 492 -16.35 -5.44 3.55
N PHE A 493 -16.60 -5.53 2.24
CA PHE A 493 -17.02 -4.39 1.41
C PHE A 493 -18.35 -3.75 1.84
N ASN A 494 -19.29 -4.53 2.40
CA ASN A 494 -20.63 -4.05 2.75
C ASN A 494 -20.79 -3.71 4.25
N LEU A 495 -19.69 -3.61 5.00
CA LEU A 495 -19.71 -3.46 6.46
C LEU A 495 -20.61 -2.31 6.93
N VAL A 496 -20.51 -1.13 6.31
CA VAL A 496 -21.31 0.05 6.67
C VAL A 496 -22.81 -0.18 6.45
N THR A 497 -23.18 -0.87 5.38
CA THR A 497 -24.60 -1.15 5.04
C THR A 497 -25.19 -2.30 5.85
N SER A 498 -24.34 -3.19 6.38
CA SER A 498 -24.75 -4.34 7.20
C SER A 498 -24.92 -4.01 8.69
N LEU A 499 -24.67 -2.77 9.10
CA LEU A 499 -24.77 -2.36 10.50
C LEU A 499 -26.25 -2.27 10.96
N PRO A 500 -26.54 -2.68 12.20
CA PRO A 500 -27.86 -2.45 12.79
C PRO A 500 -28.18 -0.95 12.94
N GLU A 501 -29.47 -0.61 12.88
CA GLU A 501 -29.94 0.77 13.09
C GLU A 501 -29.54 1.34 14.45
N ASN A 502 -29.32 2.66 14.51
CA ASN A 502 -28.95 3.42 15.71
C ASN A 502 -27.62 2.99 16.38
N CYS A 503 -26.67 2.43 15.62
CA CYS A 503 -25.37 2.00 16.14
C CYS A 503 -24.16 2.76 15.57
N ALA A 504 -24.40 3.79 14.74
CA ALA A 504 -23.36 4.54 14.05
C ALA A 504 -22.29 5.14 15.00
N GLN A 505 -22.72 5.69 16.14
CA GLN A 505 -21.81 6.27 17.12
C GLN A 505 -20.87 5.22 17.74
N PHE A 506 -21.43 4.09 18.18
CA PHE A 506 -20.68 2.99 18.79
C PHE A 506 -19.70 2.38 17.79
N PHE A 507 -20.14 2.16 16.55
CA PHE A 507 -19.28 1.70 15.47
C PHE A 507 -18.07 2.60 15.25
N CYS A 508 -18.28 3.91 15.15
CA CYS A 508 -17.20 4.87 14.97
C CYS A 508 -16.25 4.93 16.18
N GLU A 509 -16.77 4.80 17.40
CA GLU A 509 -15.94 4.76 18.61
C GLU A 509 -15.09 3.49 18.67
N ASN A 510 -15.64 2.34 18.28
CA ASN A 510 -14.91 1.09 18.22
C ASN A 510 -13.80 1.09 17.16
N LEU A 511 -14.05 1.65 15.96
CA LEU A 511 -13.00 1.87 14.97
C LEU A 511 -11.89 2.78 15.50
N ARG A 512 -12.26 3.91 16.11
CA ARG A 512 -11.30 4.85 16.68
C ARG A 512 -10.44 4.21 17.77
N ASN A 513 -11.06 3.50 18.71
CA ASN A 513 -10.39 2.93 19.88
C ASN A 513 -9.53 1.71 19.51
N SER A 514 -9.94 0.93 18.51
CA SER A 514 -9.14 -0.16 17.95
C SER A 514 -7.96 0.34 17.11
N GLY A 515 -8.07 1.55 16.53
CA GLY A 515 -7.11 2.10 15.58
C GLY A 515 -7.35 1.65 14.13
N CYS A 516 -8.45 0.93 13.88
CA CYS A 516 -8.81 0.44 12.55
C CYS A 516 -9.46 1.54 11.70
N ARG A 517 -9.36 1.41 10.38
CA ARG A 517 -9.99 2.30 9.40
C ARG A 517 -10.72 1.49 8.34
N LEU A 518 -11.79 2.06 7.79
CA LEU A 518 -12.48 1.49 6.63
C LEU A 518 -11.62 1.67 5.38
N THR A 519 -11.17 0.56 4.82
CA THR A 519 -10.44 0.50 3.56
C THR A 519 -11.37 0.47 2.34
N ASN A 520 -12.57 -0.08 2.52
CA ASN A 520 -13.60 -0.16 1.50
C ASN A 520 -14.89 0.49 1.99
N ILE A 521 -15.40 1.46 1.24
CA ILE A 521 -16.68 2.13 1.52
C ILE A 521 -17.71 1.68 0.47
N PRO A 522 -18.83 1.06 0.85
CA PRO A 522 -19.91 0.70 -0.07
C PRO A 522 -20.77 1.92 -0.45
N LEU A 523 -21.59 1.76 -1.48
CA LEU A 523 -22.66 2.72 -1.80
C LEU A 523 -23.81 2.58 -0.80
N ALA A 524 -23.85 3.47 0.19
CA ALA A 524 -24.88 3.49 1.23
C ALA A 524 -26.10 4.31 0.79
N ARG A 525 -27.20 3.62 0.47
CA ARG A 525 -28.47 4.25 0.05
C ARG A 525 -29.54 4.32 1.15
N SER A 526 -29.35 3.60 2.25
CA SER A 526 -30.26 3.65 3.39
C SER A 526 -29.97 4.85 4.28
N ASP A 527 -30.99 5.42 4.93
CA ASP A 527 -30.83 6.54 5.86
C ASP A 527 -29.83 6.22 6.98
N SER A 528 -29.89 5.00 7.53
CA SER A 528 -28.96 4.51 8.55
C SER A 528 -27.52 4.36 8.05
N GLY A 529 -27.35 3.93 6.80
CA GLY A 529 -26.04 3.81 6.16
C GLY A 529 -25.42 5.17 5.86
N GLN A 530 -26.23 6.14 5.42
CA GLN A 530 -25.81 7.52 5.20
C GLN A 530 -25.42 8.22 6.51
N GLU A 531 -26.21 8.05 7.57
CA GLU A 531 -25.88 8.58 8.90
C GLU A 531 -24.54 8.01 9.40
N THR A 532 -24.35 6.70 9.26
CA THR A 532 -23.11 6.03 9.65
C THR A 532 -21.92 6.54 8.86
N LEU A 533 -22.07 6.64 7.53
CA LEU A 533 -21.02 7.10 6.65
C LEU A 533 -20.65 8.57 6.93
N HIS A 534 -21.65 9.43 7.19
CA HIS A 534 -21.42 10.81 7.60
C HIS A 534 -20.54 10.88 8.86
N LEU A 535 -20.85 10.07 9.89
CA LEU A 535 -20.05 10.01 11.12
C LEU A 535 -18.64 9.45 10.91
N VAL A 536 -18.48 8.42 10.08
CA VAL A 536 -17.17 7.86 9.70
C VAL A 536 -16.29 8.93 9.04
N VAL A 537 -16.85 9.66 8.08
CA VAL A 537 -16.14 10.71 7.35
C VAL A 537 -15.81 11.87 8.29
N GLN A 538 -16.77 12.30 9.09
CA GLN A 538 -16.57 13.37 10.07
C GLN A 538 -15.48 13.02 11.09
N LYS A 539 -15.33 11.75 11.49
CA LYS A 539 -14.29 11.30 12.43
C LYS A 539 -12.99 10.84 11.76
N LYS A 540 -12.86 10.95 10.44
CA LYS A 540 -11.69 10.49 9.64
C LYS A 540 -11.33 9.00 9.85
N LEU A 541 -12.34 8.14 9.92
CA LEU A 541 -12.20 6.69 10.20
C LEU A 541 -12.12 5.81 8.94
N TRP A 542 -11.63 6.36 7.84
CA TRP A 542 -11.52 5.69 6.55
C TRP A 542 -10.15 5.97 5.91
N THR A 543 -9.78 5.18 4.90
CA THR A 543 -8.54 5.39 4.13
C THR A 543 -8.85 6.04 2.79
N TYR A 544 -8.06 7.05 2.44
CA TYR A 544 -8.20 7.75 1.18
C TYR A 544 -8.00 6.80 -0.02
N SER A 545 -8.96 6.80 -0.95
CA SER A 545 -8.84 6.21 -2.27
C SER A 545 -9.88 6.86 -3.19
N THR A 546 -9.64 6.85 -4.50
CA THR A 546 -10.58 7.41 -5.49
C THR A 546 -11.95 6.75 -5.41
N LEU A 547 -11.99 5.43 -5.24
CA LEU A 547 -13.24 4.68 -5.11
C LEU A 547 -14.00 5.05 -3.81
N ASN A 548 -13.29 5.16 -2.69
CA ASN A 548 -13.91 5.54 -1.42
C ASN A 548 -14.46 6.97 -1.47
N LEU A 549 -13.70 7.91 -2.03
CA LEU A 549 -14.12 9.29 -2.17
C LEU A 549 -15.36 9.40 -3.07
N GLN A 550 -15.39 8.67 -4.19
CA GLN A 550 -16.55 8.57 -5.07
C GLN A 550 -17.77 8.01 -4.32
N ASN A 551 -17.62 6.88 -3.62
CA ASN A 551 -18.72 6.25 -2.90
C ASN A 551 -19.23 7.12 -1.74
N ILE A 552 -18.36 7.84 -1.05
CA ILE A 552 -18.75 8.86 -0.05
C ILE A 552 -19.63 9.92 -0.71
N CYS A 553 -19.17 10.49 -1.81
CA CYS A 553 -19.90 11.56 -2.47
C CYS A 553 -21.25 11.10 -3.00
N PHE A 554 -21.32 9.93 -3.65
CA PHE A 554 -22.58 9.38 -4.17
C PHE A 554 -23.54 8.97 -3.07
N SER A 555 -23.04 8.45 -1.95
CA SER A 555 -23.89 8.03 -0.84
C SER A 555 -24.47 9.22 -0.07
N LEU A 556 -23.70 10.31 0.10
CA LEU A 556 -24.10 11.46 0.91
C LEU A 556 -24.71 12.61 0.09
N SER A 557 -24.69 12.55 -1.23
CA SER A 557 -25.34 13.57 -2.08
C SER A 557 -26.86 13.36 -2.13
N HIS A 558 -27.61 14.47 -2.05
CA HIS A 558 -29.08 14.45 -2.08
C HIS A 558 -29.68 14.26 -3.49
N GLU A 559 -28.88 14.31 -4.55
CA GLU A 559 -29.36 14.22 -5.93
C GLU A 559 -29.23 12.79 -6.47
N SER A 560 -30.36 12.19 -6.82
CA SER A 560 -30.44 10.87 -7.44
C SER A 560 -29.80 10.79 -8.85
N GLU A 561 -29.35 11.91 -9.40
CA GLU A 561 -28.78 12.05 -10.76
C GLU A 561 -27.26 12.29 -10.78
N ASN A 562 -26.56 12.16 -9.64
CA ASN A 562 -25.09 12.23 -9.63
C ASN A 562 -24.48 10.95 -10.22
N ASN A 563 -24.29 10.98 -11.54
CA ASN A 563 -23.55 9.96 -12.27
C ASN A 563 -22.03 10.12 -12.03
N SER A 564 -21.27 9.06 -12.35
CA SER A 564 -19.81 9.09 -12.40
C SER A 564 -19.25 10.29 -13.17
N ASP A 565 -19.97 10.71 -14.21
CA ASP A 565 -19.60 11.85 -15.04
C ASP A 565 -19.69 13.19 -14.29
N THR A 566 -20.67 13.35 -13.39
CA THR A 566 -20.81 14.58 -12.59
C THR A 566 -19.67 14.71 -11.60
N PHE A 567 -19.31 13.62 -10.90
CA PHE A 567 -18.14 13.60 -10.02
C PHE A 567 -16.85 13.83 -10.79
N ARG A 568 -16.69 13.23 -11.97
CA ARG A 568 -15.50 13.44 -12.81
C ARG A 568 -15.36 14.89 -13.23
N LYS A 569 -16.44 15.54 -13.67
CA LYS A 569 -16.42 16.92 -14.15
C LYS A 569 -16.28 17.95 -13.03
N LYS A 570 -16.94 17.73 -11.88
CA LYS A 570 -17.00 18.71 -10.77
C LYS A 570 -16.77 18.08 -9.39
N PRO A 571 -15.61 17.43 -9.16
CA PRO A 571 -15.32 16.73 -7.91
C PRO A 571 -15.27 17.68 -6.70
N VAL A 572 -14.68 18.87 -6.83
CA VAL A 572 -14.48 19.80 -5.70
C VAL A 572 -15.79 20.46 -5.29
N ALA A 573 -16.58 20.94 -6.26
CA ALA A 573 -17.91 21.48 -5.99
C ALA A 573 -18.81 20.44 -5.30
N LEU A 574 -18.75 19.18 -5.72
CA LEU A 574 -19.52 18.13 -5.07
C LEU A 574 -19.06 17.89 -3.63
N ILE A 575 -17.75 17.80 -3.38
CA ILE A 575 -17.21 17.66 -2.00
C ILE A 575 -17.66 18.82 -1.11
N LYS A 576 -17.56 20.07 -1.60
CA LYS A 576 -18.01 21.28 -0.88
C LYS A 576 -19.53 21.28 -0.65
N SER A 577 -20.31 20.74 -1.57
CA SER A 577 -21.78 20.67 -1.45
C SER A 577 -22.26 19.80 -0.29
N LEU A 578 -21.46 18.79 0.12
CA LEU A 578 -21.77 17.91 1.24
C LEU A 578 -21.66 18.61 2.60
N ARG A 579 -20.96 19.75 2.67
CA ARG A 579 -20.77 20.56 3.89
C ARG A 579 -20.15 19.78 5.05
N ILE A 580 -19.16 18.92 4.76
CA ILE A 580 -18.42 18.13 5.76
C ILE A 580 -16.97 18.63 5.83
N PRO A 581 -16.60 19.53 6.77
CA PRO A 581 -15.26 20.15 6.79
C PRO A 581 -14.11 19.15 6.95
N ASN A 582 -14.34 18.06 7.68
CA ASN A 582 -13.32 17.01 7.86
C ASN A 582 -13.09 16.16 6.62
N LEU A 583 -14.07 16.08 5.70
CA LEU A 583 -13.89 15.46 4.39
C LEU A 583 -12.92 16.31 3.55
N GLU A 584 -13.22 17.60 3.42
CA GLU A 584 -12.36 18.56 2.70
C GLU A 584 -10.94 18.52 3.25
N LYS A 585 -10.78 18.66 4.57
CA LYS A 585 -9.45 18.60 5.20
C LYS A 585 -8.71 17.29 4.91
N TYR A 586 -9.41 16.15 4.90
CA TYR A 586 -8.77 14.86 4.64
C TYR A 586 -8.40 14.68 3.16
N VAL A 587 -9.17 15.27 2.23
CA VAL A 587 -8.80 15.34 0.81
C VAL A 587 -7.55 16.20 0.63
N TYR A 588 -7.46 17.37 1.29
CA TYR A 588 -6.26 18.21 1.26
C TYR A 588 -5.03 17.55 1.91
N GLU A 589 -5.21 16.72 2.93
CA GLU A 589 -4.12 15.90 3.49
C GLU A 589 -3.62 14.82 2.51
N ASN A 590 -4.39 14.47 1.47
CA ASN A 590 -4.04 13.50 0.42
C ASN A 590 -4.12 14.14 -0.97
N ILE A 591 -3.73 15.42 -1.07
CA ILE A 591 -3.95 16.25 -2.26
C ILE A 591 -3.26 15.69 -3.51
N SER A 592 -2.09 15.07 -3.36
CA SER A 592 -1.32 14.51 -4.48
C SER A 592 -2.09 13.40 -5.21
N SER A 593 -2.63 12.44 -4.46
CA SER A 593 -3.49 11.40 -5.02
C SER A 593 -4.79 11.97 -5.59
N PHE A 594 -5.39 12.96 -4.92
CA PHE A 594 -6.58 13.63 -5.43
C PHE A 594 -6.33 14.33 -6.78
N ILE A 595 -5.20 15.02 -6.91
CA ILE A 595 -4.83 15.73 -8.14
C ILE A 595 -4.68 14.73 -9.28
N ARG A 596 -3.84 13.71 -9.08
CA ARG A 596 -3.46 12.76 -10.12
C ARG A 596 -4.62 11.88 -10.58
N ASP A 597 -5.44 11.41 -9.65
CA ASP A 597 -6.46 10.41 -9.93
C ASP A 597 -7.86 11.02 -10.19
N VAL A 598 -8.11 12.25 -9.71
CA VAL A 598 -9.46 12.85 -9.72
C VAL A 598 -9.47 14.23 -10.40
N PHE A 599 -8.74 15.21 -9.88
CA PHE A 599 -8.86 16.61 -10.30
C PHE A 599 -8.39 16.85 -11.75
N ILE A 600 -7.40 16.10 -12.22
CA ILE A 600 -6.86 16.21 -13.60
C ILE A 600 -7.93 16.02 -14.69
N HIS A 601 -9.02 15.35 -14.35
CA HIS A 601 -10.14 15.07 -15.26
C HIS A 601 -11.32 16.03 -15.10
N SER A 602 -11.20 17.02 -14.21
CA SER A 602 -12.25 17.98 -13.91
C SER A 602 -12.37 19.09 -14.96
N GLU A 603 -13.55 19.71 -15.02
CA GLU A 603 -13.84 20.92 -15.79
C GLU A 603 -13.83 22.16 -14.88
N GLU A 604 -13.27 22.07 -13.67
CA GLU A 604 -13.23 23.13 -12.65
C GLU A 604 -11.98 24.02 -12.76
N ASN A 605 -11.73 24.54 -13.95
CA ASN A 605 -10.53 25.33 -14.27
C ASN A 605 -10.37 26.57 -13.38
N ASP A 606 -11.47 27.15 -12.92
CA ASP A 606 -11.48 28.34 -12.04
C ASP A 606 -10.77 28.08 -10.69
N LEU A 607 -10.64 26.82 -10.28
CA LEU A 607 -10.01 26.43 -9.01
C LEU A 607 -8.50 26.18 -9.14
N ILE A 608 -7.97 26.06 -10.36
CA ILE A 608 -6.55 25.75 -10.59
C ILE A 608 -5.62 26.73 -9.85
N PRO A 609 -5.87 28.05 -9.83
CA PRO A 609 -5.07 28.98 -9.04
C PRO A 609 -5.01 28.63 -7.55
N ASP A 610 -6.13 28.24 -6.96
CA ASP A 610 -6.20 27.87 -5.54
C ASP A 610 -5.34 26.63 -5.24
N PHE A 611 -5.32 25.63 -6.15
CA PHE A 611 -4.49 24.44 -6.00
C PHE A 611 -3.01 24.76 -6.18
N LEU A 612 -2.64 25.50 -7.22
CA LEU A 612 -1.25 25.89 -7.47
C LEU A 612 -0.66 26.71 -6.31
N ASN A 613 -1.48 27.57 -5.70
CA ASN A 613 -1.10 28.38 -4.53
C ASN A 613 -1.10 27.61 -3.20
N SER A 614 -1.74 26.44 -3.14
CA SER A 614 -1.87 25.66 -1.92
C SER A 614 -0.52 25.21 -1.37
N THR A 615 -0.32 25.30 -0.06
CA THR A 615 0.87 24.76 0.61
C THR A 615 0.94 23.23 0.63
N PHE A 616 -0.19 22.55 0.35
CA PHE A 616 -0.25 21.09 0.31
C PHE A 616 0.23 20.52 -1.03
N VAL A 617 0.22 21.34 -2.10
CA VAL A 617 0.60 20.92 -3.45
C VAL A 617 2.10 21.16 -3.63
N ASP A 618 2.83 20.06 -3.82
CA ASP A 618 4.26 20.08 -4.10
C ASP A 618 4.56 20.44 -5.57
N TRP A 619 5.85 20.50 -5.91
CA TRP A 619 6.31 20.88 -7.23
C TRP A 619 5.90 19.87 -8.31
N ASP A 620 6.03 18.57 -8.02
CA ASP A 620 5.73 17.49 -8.97
C ASP A 620 4.23 17.48 -9.32
N ASP A 621 3.36 17.68 -8.33
CA ASP A 621 1.92 17.76 -8.56
C ASP A 621 1.54 19.02 -9.35
N ALA A 622 2.15 20.18 -9.05
CA ALA A 622 1.92 21.42 -9.79
C ALA A 622 2.38 21.30 -11.26
N LYS A 623 3.54 20.68 -11.48
CA LYS A 623 4.06 20.36 -12.82
C LYS A 623 3.12 19.41 -13.55
N TYR A 624 2.72 18.31 -12.90
CA TYR A 624 1.80 17.33 -13.48
C TYR A 624 0.45 17.94 -13.87
N MET A 625 -0.10 18.84 -13.04
CA MET A 625 -1.31 19.61 -13.36
C MET A 625 -1.14 20.45 -14.61
N THR A 626 -0.02 21.17 -14.69
CA THR A 626 0.30 22.05 -15.82
C THR A 626 0.50 21.25 -17.12
N GLU A 627 1.13 20.07 -17.05
CA GLU A 627 1.34 19.23 -18.23
C GLU A 627 0.08 18.51 -18.72
N SER A 628 -0.80 18.12 -17.79
CA SER A 628 -1.92 17.20 -18.10
C SER A 628 -3.27 17.89 -18.30
N MET A 629 -3.47 19.10 -17.76
CA MET A 629 -4.72 19.84 -17.88
C MET A 629 -4.66 20.90 -18.99
N SER A 630 -5.80 21.21 -19.59
CA SER A 630 -5.93 22.31 -20.56
C SER A 630 -6.75 23.44 -19.95
N PHE A 631 -6.07 24.56 -19.65
CA PHE A 631 -6.67 25.76 -19.06
C PHE A 631 -5.91 27.01 -19.52
N VAL A 632 -6.47 28.19 -19.26
CA VAL A 632 -5.77 29.47 -19.48
C VAL A 632 -6.09 30.40 -18.32
N LEU A 633 -5.06 30.99 -17.73
CA LEU A 633 -5.15 31.98 -16.66
C LEU A 633 -5.35 33.37 -17.26
N GLU A 634 -6.39 34.07 -16.83
CA GLU A 634 -6.64 35.46 -17.23
C GLU A 634 -5.58 36.42 -16.65
N ASP A 635 -5.23 36.23 -15.38
CA ASP A 635 -4.24 37.01 -14.65
C ASP A 635 -3.23 36.07 -14.00
N VAL A 636 -1.96 36.12 -14.42
CA VAL A 636 -0.90 35.28 -13.86
C VAL A 636 -0.47 35.73 -12.45
N SER A 637 -0.72 36.99 -12.09
CA SER A 637 -0.26 37.56 -10.81
C SER A 637 -0.99 36.98 -9.59
N VAL A 638 -2.12 36.29 -9.80
CA VAL A 638 -2.83 35.56 -8.74
C VAL A 638 -2.06 34.32 -8.30
N ILE A 639 -1.11 33.84 -9.10
CA ILE A 639 -0.31 32.66 -8.80
C ILE A 639 0.91 33.04 -7.98
N LEU A 640 1.15 32.33 -6.88
CA LEU A 640 2.39 32.42 -6.11
C LEU A 640 3.48 31.65 -6.86
N ASN A 641 4.48 32.38 -7.36
CA ASN A 641 5.57 31.79 -8.14
C ASN A 641 6.47 30.91 -7.25
N LYS A 642 6.17 29.62 -7.19
CA LYS A 642 7.00 28.62 -6.51
C LYS A 642 8.23 28.31 -7.36
N GLU A 643 9.39 28.22 -6.72
CA GLU A 643 10.63 27.78 -7.35
C GLU A 643 10.79 26.26 -7.20
N ASN A 644 11.40 25.64 -8.20
CA ASN A 644 11.83 24.26 -8.12
C ASN A 644 13.09 24.19 -7.24
N THR A 645 13.03 23.42 -6.16
CA THR A 645 14.17 23.26 -5.24
C THR A 645 15.25 22.32 -5.77
N GLU A 646 14.95 21.55 -6.83
CA GLU A 646 15.90 20.66 -7.48
C GLU A 646 16.68 21.40 -8.58
N THR A 647 18.00 21.18 -8.66
CA THR A 647 18.83 21.80 -9.69
C THR A 647 18.50 21.21 -11.06
N THR A 648 17.84 21.98 -11.92
CA THR A 648 17.51 21.61 -13.30
C THR A 648 18.26 22.50 -14.30
N GLU A 649 18.79 21.88 -15.37
CA GLU A 649 19.35 22.63 -16.51
C GLU A 649 18.25 23.09 -17.49
N ILE A 650 17.01 22.64 -17.28
CA ILE A 650 15.86 22.92 -18.13
C ILE A 650 15.25 24.27 -17.73
N SER A 651 15.33 25.27 -18.61
CA SER A 651 14.94 26.65 -18.31
C SER A 651 13.48 26.82 -17.92
N TYR A 652 12.57 26.05 -18.52
CA TYR A 652 11.15 26.13 -18.20
C TYR A 652 10.75 25.45 -16.88
N ASP A 653 11.62 24.62 -16.30
CA ASP A 653 11.34 23.79 -15.10
C ASP A 653 11.88 24.43 -13.81
N GLN A 654 12.22 25.73 -13.86
CA GLN A 654 12.84 26.48 -12.76
C GLN A 654 11.80 27.05 -11.78
N ASN A 655 10.67 27.54 -12.27
CA ASN A 655 9.62 28.12 -11.47
C ASN A 655 8.26 28.03 -12.18
N LEU A 656 7.20 28.21 -11.40
CA LEU A 656 5.85 27.95 -11.87
C LEU A 656 5.43 28.87 -13.03
N TYR A 657 5.92 30.11 -13.05
CA TYR A 657 5.67 31.04 -14.16
C TYR A 657 6.31 30.55 -15.46
N SER A 658 7.53 30.02 -15.41
CA SER A 658 8.20 29.40 -16.55
C SER A 658 7.42 28.18 -17.08
N LEU A 659 6.93 27.31 -16.19
CA LEU A 659 6.10 26.15 -16.56
C LEU A 659 4.79 26.59 -17.25
N LEU A 660 4.06 27.52 -16.65
CA LEU A 660 2.81 28.04 -17.19
C LEU A 660 3.01 28.72 -18.55
N ALA A 661 4.11 29.45 -18.73
CA ALA A 661 4.47 30.07 -20.00
C ALA A 661 4.80 29.02 -21.07
N HIS A 662 5.63 28.02 -20.76
CA HIS A 662 6.02 26.97 -21.71
C HIS A 662 4.82 26.18 -22.25
N HIS A 663 3.86 25.85 -21.39
CA HIS A 663 2.63 25.14 -21.77
C HIS A 663 1.50 26.06 -22.29
N ASN A 664 1.76 27.35 -22.49
CA ASN A 664 0.78 28.35 -22.97
C ASN A 664 -0.49 28.48 -22.11
N HIS A 665 -0.37 28.36 -20.79
CA HIS A 665 -1.49 28.57 -19.86
C HIS A 665 -1.71 30.02 -19.44
N ILE A 666 -0.98 30.98 -20.02
CA ILE A 666 -1.08 32.41 -19.68
C ILE A 666 -1.81 33.14 -20.80
N THR A 667 -2.86 33.89 -20.48
CA THR A 667 -3.58 34.71 -21.47
C THR A 667 -2.64 35.77 -22.05
N PRO A 668 -2.59 35.92 -23.39
CA PRO A 668 -1.72 36.90 -24.03
C PRO A 668 -2.30 38.31 -23.94
N CYS A 669 -2.08 38.95 -22.80
CA CYS A 669 -2.43 40.35 -22.56
C CYS A 669 -1.21 41.09 -21.98
N TRP A 670 -1.18 42.41 -22.15
CA TRP A 670 -0.04 43.20 -21.67
C TRP A 670 0.10 43.21 -20.15
N ASN A 671 -0.99 43.06 -19.40
CA ASN A 671 -0.91 42.93 -17.94
C ASN A 671 -0.08 41.69 -17.54
N ASN A 672 -0.31 40.55 -18.19
CA ASN A 672 0.47 39.34 -17.93
C ASN A 672 1.93 39.47 -18.40
N VAL A 673 2.17 40.11 -19.55
CA VAL A 673 3.54 40.43 -20.02
C VAL A 673 4.27 41.26 -18.95
N ILE A 674 3.63 42.31 -18.43
CA ILE A 674 4.18 43.19 -17.41
C ILE A 674 4.41 42.44 -16.09
N SER A 675 3.49 41.55 -15.69
CA SER A 675 3.65 40.70 -14.50
C SER A 675 4.85 39.75 -14.63
N LEU A 676 5.08 39.15 -15.80
CA LEU A 676 6.24 38.29 -16.07
C LEU A 676 7.58 39.05 -16.11
N LEU A 677 7.53 40.37 -16.31
CA LEU A 677 8.68 41.28 -16.27
C LEU A 677 8.95 41.87 -14.88
N SER A 678 8.15 41.50 -13.87
CA SER A 678 8.42 41.89 -12.49
C SER A 678 9.67 41.19 -11.94
N GLU A 679 10.28 41.78 -10.91
CA GLU A 679 11.48 41.23 -10.26
C GLU A 679 11.19 39.87 -9.61
N ASP A 680 10.01 39.72 -9.01
CA ASP A 680 9.54 38.50 -8.33
C ASP A 680 9.19 37.35 -9.30
N ALA A 681 9.09 37.63 -10.61
CA ALA A 681 8.68 36.64 -11.59
C ALA A 681 9.77 35.60 -11.91
N SER A 682 11.06 35.94 -11.76
CA SER A 682 12.22 35.05 -11.99
C SER A 682 12.19 34.16 -13.26
N ILE A 683 11.32 34.45 -14.23
CA ILE A 683 11.15 33.63 -15.46
C ILE A 683 12.40 33.70 -16.33
N ALA A 684 12.83 32.55 -16.83
CA ALA A 684 13.98 32.44 -17.73
C ALA A 684 13.70 33.16 -19.06
N GLY A 685 14.68 33.92 -19.57
CA GLY A 685 14.48 34.82 -20.71
C GLY A 685 14.17 34.10 -22.02
N ASP A 686 14.73 32.92 -22.22
CA ASP A 686 14.43 31.99 -23.31
C ASP A 686 12.97 31.51 -23.26
N THR A 687 12.48 31.05 -22.11
CA THR A 687 11.08 30.62 -21.95
C THR A 687 10.09 31.78 -22.17
N PHE A 688 10.42 32.98 -21.66
CA PHE A 688 9.62 34.18 -21.89
C PHE A 688 9.56 34.54 -23.39
N CYS A 689 10.69 34.46 -24.10
CA CYS A 689 10.74 34.69 -25.55
C CYS A 689 9.95 33.65 -26.34
N GLU A 690 10.03 32.37 -25.98
CA GLU A 690 9.26 31.30 -26.63
C GLU A 690 7.75 31.56 -26.53
N TRP A 691 7.25 31.89 -25.33
CA TRP A 691 5.83 32.21 -25.14
C TRP A 691 5.42 33.46 -25.94
N LEU A 692 6.24 34.52 -25.95
CA LEU A 692 5.98 35.72 -26.76
C LEU A 692 5.96 35.43 -28.27
N ASN A 693 6.88 34.60 -28.75
CA ASN A 693 6.96 34.23 -30.17
C ASN A 693 5.71 33.49 -30.65
N ILE A 694 5.08 32.70 -29.78
CA ILE A 694 3.82 32.01 -30.09
C ILE A 694 2.65 33.00 -30.06
N ASN A 695 2.63 33.92 -29.09
CA ASN A 695 1.44 34.69 -28.76
C ASN A 695 1.42 36.16 -29.23
N TYR A 696 2.50 36.68 -29.82
CA TYR A 696 2.61 38.12 -30.15
C TYR A 696 1.45 38.66 -30.99
N SER A 697 0.88 37.84 -31.88
CA SER A 697 -0.20 38.24 -32.78
C SER A 697 -1.54 38.47 -32.08
N LEU A 698 -1.70 37.94 -30.87
CA LEU A 698 -2.90 38.06 -30.04
C LEU A 698 -2.83 39.26 -29.08
N LEU A 699 -1.64 39.86 -28.90
CA LEU A 699 -1.46 41.01 -28.02
C LEU A 699 -2.15 42.27 -28.60
N PRO A 700 -2.86 43.06 -27.77
CA PRO A 700 -3.52 44.29 -28.21
C PRO A 700 -2.52 45.34 -28.76
N ASN A 701 -2.97 46.17 -29.69
CA ASN A 701 -2.18 47.31 -30.19
C ASN A 701 -2.32 48.54 -29.26
N ASP A 702 -1.87 48.41 -28.02
CA ASP A 702 -1.95 49.46 -27.00
C ASP A 702 -0.58 50.10 -26.72
N SER A 703 -0.57 51.37 -26.32
CA SER A 703 0.64 52.06 -25.86
C SER A 703 0.67 52.06 -24.33
N LEU A 704 1.70 51.47 -23.73
CA LEU A 704 1.77 51.27 -22.28
C LEU A 704 3.05 51.86 -21.67
N PRO A 705 2.98 52.38 -20.43
CA PRO A 705 4.16 52.74 -19.65
C PRO A 705 4.79 51.50 -18.99
N LEU A 706 6.11 51.54 -18.76
CA LEU A 706 6.84 50.56 -17.94
C LEU A 706 7.47 51.28 -16.74
N THR A 707 7.64 50.56 -15.63
CA THR A 707 8.52 51.01 -14.54
C THR A 707 9.98 50.74 -14.90
N ASP A 708 10.92 51.40 -14.20
CA ASP A 708 12.36 51.23 -14.44
C ASP A 708 12.82 49.77 -14.28
N VAL A 709 12.21 49.04 -13.33
CA VAL A 709 12.49 47.61 -13.08
C VAL A 709 12.00 46.75 -14.25
N GLN A 710 10.73 46.93 -14.65
CA GLN A 710 10.15 46.17 -15.76
C GLN A 710 10.86 46.44 -17.08
N PHE A 711 11.28 47.68 -17.29
CA PHE A 711 12.07 48.07 -18.45
C PHE A 711 13.44 47.37 -18.45
N SER A 712 14.14 47.35 -17.32
CA SER A 712 15.42 46.63 -17.20
C SER A 712 15.26 45.14 -17.47
N GLN A 713 14.21 44.51 -16.92
CA GLN A 713 13.90 43.11 -17.19
C GLN A 713 13.51 42.86 -18.65
N LEU A 714 12.79 43.77 -19.30
CA LEU A 714 12.47 43.67 -20.72
C LEU A 714 13.73 43.69 -21.58
N LEU A 715 14.69 44.55 -21.24
CA LEU A 715 15.98 44.61 -21.92
C LEU A 715 16.70 43.26 -21.81
N ILE A 716 16.82 42.73 -20.59
CA ILE A 716 17.55 41.49 -20.29
C ILE A 716 16.87 40.25 -20.90
N LYS A 717 15.55 40.12 -20.73
CA LYS A 717 14.83 38.87 -21.06
C LYS A 717 14.41 38.78 -22.53
N ALA A 718 14.15 39.91 -23.19
CA ALA A 718 13.64 39.91 -24.57
C ALA A 718 14.55 40.66 -25.55
N VAL A 719 14.92 41.91 -25.26
CA VAL A 719 15.61 42.76 -26.27
C VAL A 719 17.00 42.24 -26.60
N THR A 720 17.76 41.79 -25.61
CA THR A 720 19.09 41.19 -25.80
C THR A 720 19.05 39.68 -26.03
N SER A 721 17.86 39.05 -25.95
CA SER A 721 17.72 37.62 -26.14
C SER A 721 17.85 37.23 -27.62
N PRO A 722 18.68 36.24 -27.98
CA PRO A 722 18.73 35.71 -29.34
C PRO A 722 17.50 34.87 -29.71
N HIS A 723 16.68 34.47 -28.72
CA HIS A 723 15.51 33.62 -28.92
C HIS A 723 14.25 34.39 -29.34
N ILE A 724 14.23 35.72 -29.23
CA ILE A 724 13.08 36.53 -29.65
C ILE A 724 12.97 36.55 -31.19
N SER A 725 11.77 36.33 -31.69
CA SER A 725 11.46 36.49 -33.11
C SER A 725 11.39 37.97 -33.49
N LYS A 726 11.66 38.25 -34.76
CA LYS A 726 11.59 39.61 -35.31
C LYS A 726 10.19 40.21 -35.12
N GLU A 727 9.15 39.41 -35.35
CA GLU A 727 7.76 39.83 -35.29
C GLU A 727 7.33 40.14 -33.83
N ALA A 728 7.72 39.28 -32.88
CA ALA A 728 7.45 39.53 -31.46
C ALA A 728 8.19 40.76 -30.94
N LEU A 729 9.46 40.96 -31.35
CA LEU A 729 10.21 42.15 -30.98
C LEU A 729 9.57 43.42 -31.56
N ILE A 730 9.06 43.38 -32.80
CA ILE A 730 8.30 44.49 -33.38
C ILE A 730 7.06 44.80 -32.52
N ALA A 731 6.30 43.79 -32.11
CA ALA A 731 5.12 43.98 -31.26
C ALA A 731 5.47 44.68 -29.93
N ILE A 732 6.57 44.25 -29.28
CA ILE A 732 7.11 44.91 -28.07
C ILE A 732 7.44 46.38 -28.36
N THR A 733 8.17 46.65 -29.44
CA THR A 733 8.60 48.02 -29.75
C THR A 733 7.46 48.97 -30.09
N MET A 734 6.36 48.44 -30.63
CA MET A 734 5.16 49.23 -30.93
C MET A 734 4.36 49.55 -29.66
N ALA A 735 4.33 48.62 -28.70
CA ALA A 735 3.58 48.77 -27.46
C ALA A 735 4.27 49.70 -26.46
N PHE A 736 5.59 49.57 -26.30
CA PHE A 736 6.37 50.42 -25.40
C PHE A 736 7.13 51.46 -26.23
N ARG A 737 6.65 52.71 -26.24
CA ARG A 737 7.26 53.80 -27.02
C ARG A 737 8.51 54.35 -26.34
N ILE A 738 9.58 53.57 -26.34
CA ILE A 738 10.84 53.86 -25.66
C ILE A 738 11.91 54.24 -26.69
N THR A 739 12.83 55.12 -26.31
CA THR A 739 14.01 55.44 -27.10
C THR A 739 15.26 55.32 -26.22
N LEU A 740 16.09 54.34 -26.56
CA LEU A 740 17.36 54.01 -25.93
C LEU A 740 18.44 54.97 -26.40
N ILE A 741 19.08 55.65 -25.45
CA ILE A 741 20.23 56.52 -25.69
C ILE A 741 21.58 55.80 -25.54
N ASN A 742 21.56 54.54 -25.08
CA ASN A 742 22.71 53.64 -24.97
C ASN A 742 22.33 52.27 -25.55
N VAL A 743 23.33 51.52 -26.03
CA VAL A 743 23.17 50.16 -26.55
C VAL A 743 23.19 49.16 -25.39
N PRO A 744 22.18 48.29 -25.25
CA PRO A 744 22.22 47.22 -24.26
C PRO A 744 23.40 46.28 -24.48
N GLU A 745 24.00 45.80 -23.39
CA GLU A 745 25.06 44.79 -23.46
C GLU A 745 24.56 43.49 -24.09
N ASN A 746 25.39 42.83 -24.89
CA ASN A 746 25.08 41.57 -25.60
C ASN A 746 23.90 41.63 -26.59
N LEU A 747 23.60 42.81 -27.15
CA LEU A 747 22.52 42.96 -28.14
C LEU A 747 22.83 42.20 -29.45
N PRO A 748 21.98 41.25 -29.89
CA PRO A 748 22.19 40.55 -31.16
C PRO A 748 22.00 41.46 -32.39
N LEU A 749 22.76 41.22 -33.45
CA LEU A 749 22.70 41.99 -34.71
C LEU A 749 21.28 42.12 -35.29
N ASN A 750 20.53 41.01 -35.32
CA ASN A 750 19.16 41.00 -35.85
C ASN A 750 18.20 41.87 -35.02
N ASN A 751 18.37 41.87 -33.69
CA ASN A 751 17.56 42.68 -32.78
C ASN A 751 17.92 44.16 -32.94
N ALA A 752 19.21 44.50 -33.02
CA ALA A 752 19.66 45.86 -33.30
C ALA A 752 19.05 46.44 -34.59
N ALA A 753 18.96 45.62 -35.65
CA ALA A 753 18.34 46.03 -36.92
C ALA A 753 16.85 46.38 -36.76
N VAL A 754 16.12 45.61 -35.94
CA VAL A 754 14.72 45.88 -35.60
C VAL A 754 14.59 47.16 -34.80
N LEU A 755 15.43 47.35 -33.77
CA LEU A 755 15.38 48.53 -32.91
C LEU A 755 15.66 49.83 -33.68
N ILE A 756 16.61 49.83 -34.62
CA ILE A 756 16.89 51.00 -35.47
C ILE A 756 15.70 51.28 -36.39
N LYS A 757 15.16 50.25 -37.03
CA LYS A 757 14.01 50.39 -37.94
C LYS A 757 12.78 50.92 -37.20
N GLN A 758 12.56 50.49 -35.96
CA GLN A 758 11.44 50.93 -35.10
C GLN A 758 11.74 52.21 -34.30
N LYS A 759 12.89 52.86 -34.53
CA LYS A 759 13.32 54.10 -33.85
C LYS A 759 13.47 53.96 -32.33
N TRP A 760 13.71 52.74 -31.86
CA TRP A 760 14.00 52.44 -30.47
C TRP A 760 15.44 52.76 -30.09
N LEU A 761 16.41 52.66 -31.00
CA LEU A 761 17.78 53.14 -30.77
C LEU A 761 17.90 54.59 -31.25
N ALA A 762 18.32 55.49 -30.36
CA ALA A 762 18.53 56.89 -30.68
C ALA A 762 19.68 57.04 -31.68
N PRO A 763 19.51 57.76 -32.79
CA PRO A 763 20.61 58.03 -33.71
C PRO A 763 21.49 59.16 -33.13
N THR A 764 22.34 58.82 -32.16
CA THR A 764 23.34 59.69 -31.52
C THR A 764 24.75 59.16 -31.78
N SER A 765 25.77 60.00 -31.61
CA SER A 765 27.19 59.59 -31.75
C SER A 765 27.55 58.50 -30.75
N THR A 766 27.05 58.59 -29.52
CA THR A 766 27.24 57.58 -28.47
C THR A 766 26.68 56.22 -28.86
N VAL A 767 25.46 56.14 -29.39
CA VAL A 767 24.85 54.86 -29.83
C VAL A 767 25.59 54.30 -31.05
N PHE A 768 26.05 55.16 -31.95
CA PHE A 768 26.85 54.75 -33.10
C PHE A 768 28.15 54.06 -32.65
N GLU A 769 28.90 54.69 -31.75
CA GLU A 769 30.15 54.17 -31.19
C GLU A 769 29.93 52.86 -30.42
N GLN A 770 28.91 52.82 -29.55
CA GLN A 770 28.58 51.63 -28.78
C GLN A 770 28.11 50.46 -29.65
N LEU A 771 27.35 50.71 -30.72
CA LEU A 771 26.94 49.66 -31.67
C LEU A 771 28.14 49.09 -32.42
N TYR A 772 29.07 49.96 -32.82
CA TYR A 772 30.30 49.53 -33.47
C TYR A 772 31.13 48.64 -32.53
N GLN A 773 31.34 49.07 -31.28
CA GLN A 773 32.09 48.30 -30.29
C GLN A 773 31.42 46.96 -29.96
N ALA A 774 30.09 46.93 -29.79
CA ALA A 774 29.36 45.73 -29.38
C ALA A 774 29.27 44.65 -30.48
N LEU A 775 29.33 45.04 -31.76
CA LEU A 775 29.07 44.15 -32.90
C LEU A 775 30.21 44.13 -33.93
N TYR A 776 31.41 44.57 -33.54
CA TYR A 776 32.57 44.67 -34.44
C TYR A 776 32.86 43.37 -35.20
N GLU A 777 32.65 42.21 -34.55
CA GLU A 777 32.87 40.89 -35.14
C GLU A 777 31.90 40.53 -36.29
N GLU A 778 30.78 41.23 -36.45
CA GLU A 778 29.77 40.97 -37.49
C GLU A 778 30.13 41.51 -38.89
N GLY A 779 31.23 42.27 -39.01
CA GLY A 779 31.79 42.73 -40.29
C GLY A 779 30.81 43.55 -41.16
N ASP A 780 30.70 43.23 -42.45
CA ASP A 780 29.91 43.98 -43.44
C ASP A 780 28.42 44.19 -43.06
N LYS A 781 27.86 43.29 -42.26
CA LYS A 781 26.47 43.41 -41.78
C LYS A 781 26.30 44.57 -40.81
N LEU A 782 27.30 44.83 -39.96
CA LEU A 782 27.34 45.98 -39.06
C LEU A 782 27.41 47.28 -39.87
N THR A 783 28.23 47.34 -40.91
CA THR A 783 28.36 48.52 -41.79
C THR A 783 27.00 48.94 -42.37
N SER A 784 26.19 47.97 -42.80
CA SER A 784 24.83 48.21 -43.31
C SER A 784 23.89 48.77 -42.24
N LEU A 785 24.04 48.31 -40.99
CA LEU A 785 23.24 48.72 -39.85
C LEU A 785 23.61 50.13 -39.34
N LEU A 786 24.92 50.43 -39.27
CA LEU A 786 25.44 51.76 -38.98
C LEU A 786 25.01 52.78 -40.04
N TYR A 787 25.06 52.39 -41.32
CA TYR A 787 24.52 53.23 -42.40
C TYR A 787 23.02 53.52 -42.23
N ALA A 788 22.22 52.54 -41.82
CA ALA A 788 20.79 52.74 -41.53
C ALA A 788 20.57 53.73 -40.36
N LEU A 789 21.41 53.69 -39.32
CA LEU A 789 21.37 54.65 -38.21
C LEU A 789 21.72 56.08 -38.67
N ILE A 790 22.74 56.23 -39.52
CA ILE A 790 23.11 57.53 -40.12
C ILE A 790 21.96 58.06 -40.97
N CYS A 791 21.34 57.20 -41.78
CA CYS A 791 20.18 57.59 -42.58
C CYS A 791 18.99 58.05 -41.73
N ALA A 792 18.82 57.50 -40.53
CA ALA A 792 17.77 57.93 -39.60
C ALA A 792 18.00 59.35 -39.07
N ARG A 793 19.27 59.81 -38.98
CA ARG A 793 19.63 61.20 -38.65
C ARG A 793 20.95 61.61 -39.33
N PRO A 794 20.89 62.15 -40.57
CA PRO A 794 22.09 62.55 -41.32
C PRO A 794 22.96 63.61 -40.62
N VAL A 795 22.38 64.37 -39.68
CA VAL A 795 23.10 65.37 -38.85
C VAL A 795 24.22 64.76 -38.00
N LEU A 796 24.24 63.43 -37.78
CA LEU A 796 25.37 62.75 -37.14
C LEU A 796 26.71 63.07 -37.81
N LEU A 797 26.69 63.32 -39.13
CA LEU A 797 27.86 63.65 -39.93
C LEU A 797 28.36 65.08 -39.73
N SER A 798 27.57 66.00 -39.17
CA SER A 798 27.91 67.43 -39.18
C SER A 798 29.13 67.82 -38.33
N ASP A 799 29.48 67.03 -37.30
CA ASP A 799 30.64 67.28 -36.42
C ASP A 799 31.40 66.00 -36.00
N ASN A 800 31.08 64.83 -36.59
CA ASN A 800 31.64 63.53 -36.18
C ASN A 800 32.23 62.73 -37.36
N TYR A 801 32.82 63.39 -38.35
CA TYR A 801 33.42 62.69 -39.51
C TYR A 801 34.46 61.66 -39.10
N GLU A 802 35.30 61.98 -38.10
CA GLU A 802 36.31 61.05 -37.61
C GLU A 802 35.69 59.80 -36.96
N LEU A 803 34.70 59.98 -36.09
CA LEU A 803 33.99 58.86 -35.45
C LEU A 803 33.26 57.95 -36.45
N VAL A 804 32.71 58.51 -37.52
CA VAL A 804 31.86 57.77 -38.47
C VAL A 804 32.65 57.14 -39.61
N LEU A 805 33.70 57.80 -40.09
CA LEU A 805 34.45 57.40 -41.29
C LEU A 805 35.76 56.68 -40.95
N PHE A 806 36.18 56.69 -39.68
CA PHE A 806 37.33 55.95 -39.20
C PHE A 806 36.91 55.00 -38.09
N SER A 807 37.60 53.88 -38.00
CA SER A 807 37.43 52.91 -36.95
C SER A 807 38.79 52.37 -36.52
N ASP A 808 39.10 52.46 -35.22
CA ASP A 808 40.42 52.15 -34.66
C ASP A 808 41.59 52.83 -35.41
N ASP A 809 41.42 54.12 -35.74
CA ASP A 809 42.33 54.96 -36.54
C ASP A 809 42.55 54.49 -37.99
N GLN A 810 41.80 53.49 -38.47
CA GLN A 810 41.78 53.07 -39.88
C GLN A 810 40.58 53.63 -40.62
N PHE A 811 40.76 54.01 -41.88
CA PHE A 811 39.69 54.54 -42.72
C PHE A 811 38.68 53.44 -43.10
N ASP A 812 37.41 53.59 -42.70
CA ASP A 812 36.33 52.67 -43.08
C ASP A 812 35.81 53.00 -44.48
N LEU A 813 36.40 52.33 -45.46
CA LEU A 813 36.01 52.44 -46.87
C LEU A 813 34.56 51.97 -47.11
N GLY A 814 34.08 50.97 -46.35
CA GLY A 814 32.78 50.36 -46.53
C GLY A 814 31.64 51.33 -46.21
N ILE A 815 31.64 51.91 -45.01
CA ILE A 815 30.60 52.85 -44.59
C ILE A 815 30.66 54.14 -45.40
N THR A 816 31.87 54.63 -45.69
CA THR A 816 32.07 55.84 -46.50
C THR A 816 31.52 55.66 -47.90
N ARG A 817 31.71 54.48 -48.51
CA ARG A 817 31.15 54.14 -49.82
C ARG A 817 29.62 54.09 -49.78
N LEU A 818 29.00 53.54 -48.73
CA LEU A 818 27.54 53.54 -48.59
C LEU A 818 26.96 54.96 -48.44
N ILE A 819 27.64 55.83 -47.67
CA ILE A 819 27.24 57.23 -47.47
C ILE A 819 27.28 58.01 -48.80
N LEU A 820 28.41 57.97 -49.51
CA LEU A 820 28.62 58.79 -50.69
C LEU A 820 27.86 58.32 -51.93
N ASN A 821 27.59 57.01 -52.03
CA ASN A 821 26.85 56.44 -53.16
C ASN A 821 25.35 56.32 -52.90
N GLY A 822 24.89 56.52 -51.66
CA GLY A 822 23.47 56.50 -51.31
C GLY A 822 22.68 57.70 -51.82
N ASP A 823 21.35 57.58 -51.75
CA ASP A 823 20.36 58.61 -52.08
C ASP A 823 19.72 59.27 -50.85
N LYS A 824 19.95 58.72 -49.64
CA LYS A 824 19.36 59.19 -48.38
C LYS A 824 20.11 60.32 -47.69
N ILE A 825 21.34 60.63 -48.13
CA ILE A 825 22.18 61.70 -47.58
C ILE A 825 22.23 62.84 -48.60
N ALA A 826 22.06 64.07 -48.11
CA ALA A 826 22.05 65.25 -48.95
C ALA A 826 23.41 65.48 -49.62
N ASP A 827 23.39 65.88 -50.89
CA ASP A 827 24.61 66.09 -51.67
C ASP A 827 25.58 67.08 -51.01
N GLU A 828 25.07 68.12 -50.34
CA GLU A 828 25.89 69.11 -49.64
C GLU A 828 26.75 68.45 -48.55
N VAL A 829 26.18 67.50 -47.80
CA VAL A 829 26.89 66.76 -46.74
C VAL A 829 27.93 65.82 -47.35
N CYS A 830 27.60 65.13 -48.44
CA CYS A 830 28.56 64.27 -49.15
C CYS A 830 29.75 65.07 -49.70
N ILE A 831 29.53 66.29 -50.20
CA ILE A 831 30.60 67.17 -50.66
C ILE A 831 31.45 67.65 -49.50
N SER A 832 30.84 68.03 -48.37
CA SER A 832 31.57 68.38 -47.16
C SER A 832 32.47 67.23 -46.66
N ILE A 833 31.98 65.97 -46.72
CA ILE A 833 32.80 64.78 -46.41
C ILE A 833 33.98 64.66 -47.38
N LEU A 834 33.73 64.76 -48.69
CA LEU A 834 34.79 64.65 -49.70
C LEU A 834 35.86 65.73 -49.51
N ASN A 835 35.47 66.96 -49.22
CA ASN A 835 36.39 68.07 -48.95
C ASN A 835 37.17 67.83 -47.66
N TRP A 836 36.51 67.38 -46.60
CA TRP A 836 37.17 67.08 -45.34
C TRP A 836 38.16 65.91 -45.45
N LEU A 837 37.82 64.84 -46.17
CA LEU A 837 38.73 63.72 -46.44
C LEU A 837 39.95 64.18 -47.23
N TRP A 838 39.76 65.06 -48.22
CA TRP A 838 40.84 65.64 -49.03
C TRP A 838 41.79 66.52 -48.19
N GLU A 839 41.25 67.32 -47.28
CA GLU A 839 42.04 68.15 -46.36
C GLU A 839 42.79 67.32 -45.31
N LYS A 840 42.21 66.19 -44.87
CA LYS A 840 42.82 65.30 -43.87
C LYS A 840 44.00 64.51 -44.44
N ASP A 841 43.81 63.84 -45.58
CA ASP A 841 44.85 63.14 -46.31
C ASP A 841 44.41 62.89 -47.77
N GLU A 842 45.10 63.54 -48.71
CA GLU A 842 44.85 63.39 -50.16
C GLU A 842 44.90 61.92 -50.62
N ALA A 843 45.67 61.06 -49.93
CA ALA A 843 45.82 59.65 -50.26
C ALA A 843 44.49 58.87 -50.16
N LEU A 844 43.61 59.24 -49.23
CA LEU A 844 42.33 58.57 -48.97
C LEU A 844 41.39 58.59 -50.17
N LEU A 845 41.44 59.65 -50.99
CA LEU A 845 40.65 59.74 -52.23
C LEU A 845 41.34 59.10 -53.44
N SER A 846 42.58 58.63 -53.29
CA SER A 846 43.44 58.18 -54.40
C SER A 846 43.75 56.67 -54.42
N GLU A 847 43.61 55.98 -53.29
CA GLU A 847 44.05 54.60 -53.09
C GLU A 847 43.01 53.52 -53.46
N ALA A 848 41.78 53.62 -52.97
CA ALA A 848 40.72 52.60 -53.13
C ALA A 848 39.39 53.22 -53.61
N PRO A 849 38.51 52.54 -54.35
CA PRO A 849 37.30 53.11 -54.97
C PRO A 849 36.21 53.56 -53.97
N LEU A 850 36.05 54.89 -53.77
CA LEU A 850 34.99 55.49 -52.94
C LEU A 850 33.68 55.74 -53.72
N LEU A 851 33.75 56.24 -54.95
CA LEU A 851 32.57 56.70 -55.70
C LEU A 851 32.23 55.77 -56.87
N SER A 852 30.94 55.54 -57.04
CA SER A 852 30.36 54.99 -58.27
C SER A 852 30.38 56.04 -59.38
N GLN A 853 30.33 55.59 -60.63
CA GLN A 853 30.29 56.49 -61.79
C GLN A 853 29.12 57.49 -61.71
N GLN A 854 27.96 57.07 -61.21
CA GLN A 854 26.79 57.94 -61.04
C GLN A 854 27.01 59.00 -59.95
N ALA A 855 27.55 58.60 -58.79
CA ALA A 855 27.84 59.53 -57.71
C ALA A 855 28.92 60.55 -58.10
N LEU A 856 29.96 60.15 -58.84
CA LEU A 856 30.98 61.08 -59.31
C LEU A 856 30.41 62.09 -60.31
N ILE A 857 29.56 61.68 -61.26
CA ILE A 857 28.87 62.64 -62.14
C ILE A 857 28.09 63.65 -61.29
N ARG A 858 27.30 63.16 -60.33
CA ARG A 858 26.48 63.98 -59.43
C ARG A 858 27.30 65.02 -58.66
N PHE A 859 28.47 64.65 -58.14
CA PHE A 859 29.29 65.54 -57.32
C PHE A 859 30.28 66.42 -58.11
N SER A 860 30.70 65.97 -59.29
CA SER A 860 31.72 66.66 -60.11
C SER A 860 31.36 68.11 -60.47
N THR A 861 30.07 68.42 -60.66
CA THR A 861 29.59 69.78 -60.92
C THR A 861 29.65 70.71 -59.70
N LYS A 862 29.72 70.14 -58.50
CA LYS A 862 29.63 70.87 -57.22
C LYS A 862 30.98 70.99 -56.50
N ILE A 863 31.91 70.07 -56.74
CA ILE A 863 33.29 70.16 -56.25
C ILE A 863 34.02 71.30 -56.98
N THR A 864 34.80 72.10 -56.26
CA THR A 864 35.53 73.24 -56.86
C THR A 864 36.99 72.95 -57.14
N ASP A 865 37.64 72.06 -56.37
CA ASP A 865 39.05 71.70 -56.57
C ASP A 865 39.20 70.67 -57.69
N ASP A 866 39.86 71.08 -58.77
CA ASP A 866 40.14 70.22 -59.91
C ASP A 866 41.14 69.09 -59.59
N ARG A 867 42.03 69.25 -58.60
CA ARG A 867 42.93 68.17 -58.16
C ARG A 867 42.15 67.06 -57.47
N GLN A 868 41.18 67.43 -56.65
CA GLN A 868 40.27 66.50 -55.98
C GLN A 868 39.38 65.76 -57.00
N LYS A 869 38.80 66.47 -57.99
CA LYS A 869 38.07 65.84 -59.11
C LYS A 869 38.94 64.88 -59.90
N GLN A 870 40.20 65.26 -60.15
CA GLN A 870 41.15 64.42 -60.84
C GLN A 870 41.40 63.12 -60.06
N ALA A 871 41.64 63.20 -58.75
CA ALA A 871 41.87 62.03 -57.90
C ALA A 871 40.68 61.06 -57.92
N LEU A 872 39.45 61.58 -57.77
CA LEU A 872 38.22 60.79 -57.81
C LEU A 872 37.95 60.19 -59.21
N LEU A 873 38.20 60.94 -60.29
CA LEU A 873 38.09 60.42 -61.67
C LEU A 873 39.11 59.31 -61.94
N MET A 874 40.35 59.50 -61.48
CA MET A 874 41.42 58.52 -61.59
C MET A 874 41.09 57.22 -60.87
N GLN A 875 40.48 57.33 -59.69
CA GLN A 875 40.01 56.20 -58.90
C GLN A 875 38.94 55.39 -59.66
N CYS A 876 37.89 56.04 -60.20
CA CYS A 876 36.87 55.36 -60.99
C CYS A 876 37.43 54.69 -62.27
N LEU A 877 38.40 55.34 -62.93
CA LEU A 877 39.04 54.83 -64.15
C LEU A 877 39.90 53.59 -63.91
N LYS A 878 40.65 53.55 -62.81
CA LYS A 878 41.49 52.41 -62.44
C LYS A 878 40.68 51.14 -62.15
N ASN A 879 39.44 51.29 -61.67
CA ASN A 879 38.66 50.17 -61.15
C ASN A 879 37.64 49.61 -62.16
N ASP A 880 36.78 50.46 -62.74
CA ASP A 880 35.63 50.02 -63.55
C ASP A 880 35.76 50.33 -65.05
N GLY A 881 36.84 51.01 -65.50
CA GLY A 881 37.02 51.38 -66.91
C GLY A 881 35.81 52.14 -67.49
N GLY A 882 35.55 53.34 -66.96
CA GLY A 882 34.30 54.08 -67.21
C GLY A 882 33.99 54.38 -68.68
N SER A 883 32.68 54.46 -69.00
CA SER A 883 32.21 54.75 -70.37
C SER A 883 32.70 56.11 -70.89
N HIS A 884 32.87 56.26 -72.20
CA HIS A 884 33.26 57.54 -72.80
C HIS A 884 32.30 58.69 -72.43
N LYS A 885 31.00 58.37 -72.29
CA LYS A 885 29.97 59.33 -71.86
C LYS A 885 30.22 59.82 -70.43
N PHE A 886 30.50 58.90 -69.49
CA PHE A 886 30.84 59.22 -68.11
C PHE A 886 32.10 60.09 -68.01
N ILE A 887 33.19 59.66 -68.64
CA ILE A 887 34.49 60.35 -68.60
C ILE A 887 34.34 61.78 -69.13
N ARG A 888 33.63 61.92 -70.26
CA ARG A 888 33.35 63.23 -70.87
C ARG A 888 32.54 64.14 -69.95
N GLN A 889 31.49 63.61 -69.31
CA GLN A 889 30.65 64.39 -68.39
C GLN A 889 31.44 64.91 -67.20
N VAL A 890 32.31 64.08 -66.59
CA VAL A 890 33.13 64.50 -65.45
C VAL A 890 34.22 65.50 -65.89
N LEU A 891 34.94 65.25 -66.99
CA LEU A 891 35.98 66.16 -67.51
C LEU A 891 35.45 67.56 -67.87
N MET A 892 34.19 67.66 -68.32
CA MET A 892 33.54 68.94 -68.62
C MET A 892 33.35 69.83 -67.39
N THR A 893 33.45 69.28 -66.19
CA THR A 893 33.28 70.04 -64.93
C THR A 893 34.58 70.64 -64.39
N PHE A 894 35.74 70.35 -65.01
CA PHE A 894 37.03 70.90 -64.58
C PHE A 894 37.17 72.37 -64.98
N GLY A 895 37.66 73.20 -64.07
CA GLY A 895 37.82 74.65 -64.30
C GLY A 895 39.12 75.04 -65.00
N HIS A 896 40.21 74.28 -64.78
CA HIS A 896 41.53 74.58 -65.31
C HIS A 896 41.62 74.21 -66.81
N GLN A 897 42.12 75.15 -67.62
CA GLN A 897 42.09 75.05 -69.09
C GLN A 897 42.81 73.82 -69.65
N ASP A 898 43.81 73.31 -68.94
CA ASP A 898 44.58 72.13 -69.38
C ASP A 898 43.74 70.85 -69.42
N TYR A 899 42.69 70.70 -68.59
CA TYR A 899 41.82 69.51 -68.64
C TYR A 899 40.92 69.51 -69.89
N ALA A 900 40.57 70.69 -70.41
CA ALA A 900 39.80 70.81 -71.65
C ALA A 900 40.54 70.20 -72.87
N ALA A 901 41.86 70.05 -72.79
CA ALA A 901 42.63 69.37 -73.82
C ALA A 901 42.21 67.92 -74.03
N PHE A 902 41.74 67.22 -72.98
CA PHE A 902 41.26 65.83 -73.04
C PHE A 902 39.90 65.68 -73.74
N LEU A 903 39.14 66.76 -73.90
CA LEU A 903 37.81 66.77 -74.54
C LEU A 903 37.86 67.05 -76.05
N THR A 904 39.04 67.27 -76.63
CA THR A 904 39.17 67.67 -78.03
C THR A 904 38.93 66.47 -78.96
N GLU A 905 37.93 66.56 -79.83
CA GLU A 905 37.53 65.43 -80.70
C GLU A 905 38.26 65.35 -82.05
N ARG A 906 38.92 66.43 -82.50
CA ARG A 906 39.43 66.51 -83.89
C ARG A 906 40.95 66.66 -84.02
N ASN A 907 41.62 67.30 -83.06
CA ASN A 907 43.03 67.68 -83.17
C ASN A 907 43.83 67.21 -81.95
N TYR A 908 45.10 66.89 -82.16
CA TYR A 908 46.03 66.63 -81.05
C TYR A 908 46.26 67.91 -80.23
N ARG A 909 46.37 67.76 -78.92
CA ARG A 909 46.68 68.86 -77.99
C ARG A 909 47.97 68.57 -77.25
N SER A 910 48.69 69.61 -76.88
CA SER A 910 49.89 69.51 -76.06
C SER A 910 49.70 70.37 -74.83
N ILE A 911 49.78 69.78 -73.63
CA ILE A 911 49.66 70.48 -72.34
C ILE A 911 50.97 70.40 -71.56
N PRO A 912 51.24 71.32 -70.62
CA PRO A 912 52.38 71.22 -69.72
C PRO A 912 52.38 69.90 -68.96
N ARG A 913 53.54 69.26 -68.82
CA ARG A 913 53.67 68.05 -68.00
C ARG A 913 53.68 68.43 -66.53
N SER A 914 52.72 67.91 -65.78
CA SER A 914 52.86 67.59 -64.38
C SER A 914 52.69 66.09 -64.20
N ASP A 915 53.24 65.52 -63.13
CA ASP A 915 53.09 64.08 -62.87
C ASP A 915 51.61 63.71 -62.70
N ALA A 916 50.80 64.59 -62.09
CA ALA A 916 49.35 64.45 -62.02
C ALA A 916 48.72 64.39 -63.42
N MET A 917 48.98 65.38 -64.30
CA MET A 917 48.40 65.40 -65.65
C MET A 917 48.84 64.19 -66.48
N TRP A 918 50.08 63.74 -66.30
CA TRP A 918 50.61 62.57 -66.98
C TRP A 918 49.90 61.29 -66.53
N GLN A 919 49.70 61.11 -65.22
CA GLN A 919 48.97 59.97 -64.69
C GLN A 919 47.51 59.95 -65.18
N LEU A 920 46.84 61.11 -65.22
CA LEU A 920 45.48 61.22 -65.79
C LEU A 920 45.45 60.85 -67.27
N ALA A 921 46.37 61.40 -68.06
CA ALA A 921 46.47 61.08 -69.47
C ALA A 921 46.72 59.58 -69.70
N VAL A 922 47.57 58.96 -68.89
CA VAL A 922 47.87 57.52 -69.02
C VAL A 922 46.62 56.68 -68.73
N GLN A 923 45.87 57.00 -67.66
CA GLN A 923 44.66 56.24 -67.34
C GLN A 923 43.53 56.48 -68.34
N LEU A 924 43.35 57.70 -68.84
CA LEU A 924 42.42 57.98 -69.94
C LEU A 924 42.81 57.26 -71.24
N GLY A 925 44.11 57.04 -71.45
CA GLY A 925 44.64 56.22 -72.55
C GLY A 925 44.35 54.74 -72.36
N ASN A 926 44.54 54.23 -71.15
CA ASN A 926 44.24 52.83 -70.79
C ASN A 926 42.74 52.53 -70.86
N SER A 927 41.87 53.50 -70.56
CA SER A 927 40.41 53.35 -70.69
C SER A 927 39.90 53.50 -72.12
N GLY A 928 40.77 53.75 -73.10
CA GLY A 928 40.40 53.95 -74.50
C GLY A 928 39.74 55.30 -74.82
N PHE A 929 39.64 56.22 -73.86
CA PHE A 929 39.03 57.54 -74.05
C PHE A 929 39.90 58.45 -74.94
N ILE A 930 41.22 58.33 -74.80
CA ILE A 930 42.22 58.93 -75.68
C ILE A 930 43.19 57.86 -76.19
N ARG A 931 43.99 58.16 -77.20
CA ARG A 931 45.14 57.30 -77.53
C ARG A 931 46.20 57.37 -76.42
N PRO A 932 47.04 56.33 -76.25
CA PRO A 932 48.12 56.34 -75.27
C PRO A 932 48.94 57.63 -75.37
N PRO A 933 49.04 58.41 -74.28
CA PRO A 933 49.65 59.74 -74.33
C PRO A 933 51.16 59.61 -74.59
N LYS A 934 51.75 60.65 -75.17
CA LYS A 934 53.19 60.70 -75.45
C LYS A 934 53.85 61.90 -74.80
N LEU A 935 55.04 61.71 -74.26
CA LEU A 935 55.89 62.80 -73.81
C LEU A 935 56.56 63.47 -75.01
N THR A 936 56.58 64.79 -75.00
CA THR A 936 57.12 65.62 -76.08
C THR A 936 57.91 66.78 -75.48
N HIS A 937 58.78 67.40 -76.29
CA HIS A 937 59.63 68.51 -75.85
C HIS A 937 60.47 68.18 -74.60
N ALA A 938 61.36 67.18 -74.71
CA ALA A 938 62.25 66.72 -73.64
C ALA A 938 61.49 66.44 -72.32
N ASP A 939 60.39 65.69 -72.43
CA ASP A 939 59.53 65.31 -71.31
C ASP A 939 58.84 66.46 -70.56
N THR A 940 58.84 67.69 -71.09
CA THR A 940 58.18 68.84 -70.44
C THR A 940 56.71 69.04 -70.84
N ARG A 941 56.22 68.35 -71.88
CA ARG A 941 54.82 68.45 -72.36
C ARG A 941 54.19 67.10 -72.69
N ILE A 942 52.90 66.97 -72.43
CA ILE A 942 52.09 65.78 -72.70
C ILE A 942 51.31 66.00 -74.00
N ARG A 943 51.48 65.13 -74.99
CA ARG A 943 50.70 65.10 -76.23
C ARG A 943 49.53 64.15 -76.07
N ILE A 944 48.32 64.69 -76.28
CA ILE A 944 47.03 64.03 -76.16
C ILE A 944 46.41 63.93 -77.55
N GLU A 945 45.90 62.76 -77.93
CA GLU A 945 45.22 62.51 -79.20
C GLU A 945 43.87 61.84 -78.97
N PRO A 946 42.78 62.30 -79.61
CA PRO A 946 41.46 61.65 -79.48
C PRO A 946 41.48 60.21 -79.99
N PHE A 947 40.76 59.31 -79.31
CA PHE A 947 40.55 57.95 -79.76
C PHE A 947 39.39 57.92 -80.79
N PHE A 948 39.72 57.80 -82.07
CA PHE A 948 38.74 57.64 -83.15
C PHE A 948 38.41 56.15 -83.33
N ASN A 949 37.28 55.69 -82.79
CA ASN A 949 36.57 54.51 -83.31
C ASN A 949 35.20 54.96 -83.81
N ALA A 950 35.00 54.88 -85.12
CA ALA A 950 33.73 55.09 -85.77
C ALA A 950 32.90 53.82 -85.59
N GLU A 951 31.87 53.85 -84.74
CA GLU A 951 30.55 53.23 -84.96
C GLU A 951 29.58 53.55 -83.80
N ASN A 952 28.57 54.35 -84.15
CA ASN A 952 27.23 54.58 -83.62
C ASN A 952 26.84 54.08 -82.21
N GLU A 953 26.47 55.02 -81.34
CA GLU A 953 25.27 54.94 -80.48
C GLU A 953 24.95 56.35 -79.90
N TYR A 954 24.05 57.07 -80.57
CA TYR A 954 23.29 58.22 -80.04
C TYR A 954 21.80 57.85 -80.19
N ASP A 955 21.20 57.31 -79.13
CA ASP A 955 20.05 57.88 -78.41
C ASP A 955 19.83 57.13 -77.09
#